data_AF-A0A1Y2W9A6-F1
#
_entry.id   AF-A0A1Y2W9A6-F1
#
_cell.length_a   1.000
_cell.length_b   1.000
_cell.length_c   1.000
_cell.angle_alpha   90.00
_cell.angle_beta   90.00
_cell.angle_gamma   90.00
#
_symmetry.space_group_name_H-M   'P 1'
#
loop_
_entity.id
_entity.type
_entity.pdbx_description
1 polymer ?
#
loop_
_entity_poly.entity_id
_entity_poly.type
_entity_poly.pdbx_seq_one_letter_code
_entity_poly.pdbx_strand_id
1 'polypeptide(L)'
;MTDEELERVQATLHYVYPLVVFVYFALTSAIAVCTLQTSDSEKVAHVRRKAIRYILFGFLSTFVAEVILKVVEIIGWGQWPSQDAIIGLLSCVLIFGIEQNSLSSDSDTVWYPFYGSWIIALVFEPVNVALLFIAARDPEATIPTTHEKSSLFLQLQASIVIVRWVLVLSAILTYFTWKQSGIDVEEDEERAPLIPKPDQRVNGGDTSADSGYGTNSEGTNTEATNTETANSPRDIESPWERQQRISREKIEKRLKNEGNWIAYAKGFLIFFPYIWPVHNRRLQLYAALVGVCLLAGNVLNFLIPRQYGAVMDSLSGVSDKNPWFQVAIFAGLRLLASEAGINLLRQMLWLPVEYYSEEAITTAAYSHIMNLSSEFHDSKSSSDLIVAISNGTSISNMLDSICFQALPMLIDLVIAFTYLSTKFGPYEGFITIATGTAFIQTATHIIASFKEKRKKMVRTYFEEHYIRQAGIQGWQTVSAFNQVPYEERRYTAAVNSHVMASKGLYSSYFVGHAFQYLILLAGLLAGAFLAVYQITHGQATAGDFVMLLTYWAQLTSPLRFFSQLGKSISQDLVHAERLLDVMTTKPSVVEKPDARPLKLKGGKVEFRNVSFSYDKKKDILKGVNVSVPTGTTVAFVGATGAGKSTILKLLDRFYDVTGGSIQIDGQDIRDVTISRYVWYLRQSIGIVPQSPILFDDTVMNNIRYARLTATDEEVYGACKAAAIHDHIMGFTEGYTTRVGERGVKLSGGELQRIAIARAILKQPEIVLLDEATSSVDTDTEQKIQEGLSALCSGRTTFIVAHRLSTVMNADTIFVVANGEIAEHGNHEELIAKNGKYAELWSKQIFVKPKDKEAKEDKQNGDVNGDVSGAVPSAATQTDGSVDVPVNGTNGTKPAQAPRSTPKLTPISVDKANGKVVSTPNGHKKEVDPSNNQA
;
A
#
# COMPACT_ATOMS: atom_id res chain seq x y z
N MET A 1 50.10 -35.71 23.28
CA MET A 1 48.74 -36.27 23.10
C MET A 1 48.89 -37.76 22.94
N THR A 2 47.98 -38.54 23.49
CA THR A 2 47.76 -39.93 23.04
C THR A 2 46.97 -39.92 21.73
N ASP A 3 46.97 -41.03 21.00
CA ASP A 3 46.27 -41.17 19.73
C ASP A 3 44.76 -40.93 19.92
N GLU A 4 44.20 -41.40 21.03
CA GLU A 4 42.80 -41.16 21.42
C GLU A 4 42.51 -39.66 21.69
N GLU A 5 43.48 -38.88 22.18
CA GLU A 5 43.34 -37.42 22.26
C GLU A 5 43.43 -36.77 20.87
N LEU A 6 44.25 -37.29 19.97
CA LEU A 6 44.38 -36.80 18.59
C LEU A 6 43.10 -37.03 17.78
N GLU A 7 42.54 -38.24 17.83
CA GLU A 7 41.26 -38.57 17.19
C GLU A 7 40.11 -37.71 17.75
N ARG A 8 40.04 -37.54 19.08
CA ARG A 8 39.01 -36.69 19.71
C ARG A 8 39.14 -35.23 19.30
N VAL A 9 40.37 -34.69 19.20
CA VAL A 9 40.62 -33.33 18.70
C VAL A 9 40.22 -33.20 17.23
N GLN A 10 40.59 -34.16 16.39
CA GLN A 10 40.26 -34.16 14.96
C GLN A 10 38.74 -34.25 14.71
N ALA A 11 38.05 -35.20 15.36
CA ALA A 11 36.60 -35.33 15.27
C ALA A 11 35.87 -34.08 15.78
N THR A 12 36.36 -33.46 16.86
CA THR A 12 35.83 -32.17 17.34
C THR A 12 36.02 -31.08 16.28
N LEU A 13 37.19 -31.01 15.64
CA LEU A 13 37.50 -30.01 14.61
C LEU A 13 36.59 -30.17 13.37
N HIS A 14 36.33 -31.39 12.93
CA HIS A 14 35.43 -31.69 11.81
C HIS A 14 33.98 -31.20 12.03
N TYR A 15 33.47 -31.22 13.27
CA TYR A 15 32.16 -30.64 13.58
C TYR A 15 32.23 -29.12 13.84
N VAL A 16 33.26 -28.63 14.53
CA VAL A 16 33.40 -27.22 14.92
C VAL A 16 33.64 -26.31 13.72
N TYR A 17 34.46 -26.73 12.75
CA TYR A 17 34.78 -25.92 11.56
C TYR A 17 33.53 -25.46 10.79
N PRO A 18 32.68 -26.36 10.25
CA PRO A 18 31.45 -25.95 9.56
C PRO A 18 30.49 -25.21 10.50
N LEU A 19 30.36 -25.63 11.76
CA LEU A 19 29.47 -24.95 12.72
C LEU A 19 29.86 -23.47 12.91
N VAL A 20 31.15 -23.18 13.11
CA VAL A 20 31.66 -21.82 13.31
C VAL A 20 31.50 -20.98 12.05
N VAL A 21 31.77 -21.53 10.86
CA VAL A 21 31.54 -20.84 9.58
C VAL A 21 30.06 -20.51 9.39
N PHE A 22 29.15 -21.48 9.60
CA PHE A 22 27.72 -21.27 9.46
C PHE A 22 27.17 -20.27 10.47
N VAL A 23 27.54 -20.38 11.75
CA VAL A 23 27.09 -19.46 12.80
C VAL A 23 27.64 -18.05 12.55
N TYR A 24 28.90 -17.92 12.12
CA TYR A 24 29.45 -16.63 11.70
C TYR A 24 28.67 -16.04 10.54
N PHE A 25 28.49 -16.78 9.44
CA PHE A 25 27.80 -16.32 8.23
C PHE A 25 26.34 -15.96 8.51
N ALA A 26 25.63 -16.78 9.30
CA ALA A 26 24.24 -16.53 9.66
C ALA A 26 24.08 -15.31 10.58
N LEU A 27 24.89 -15.18 11.62
CA LEU A 27 24.86 -14.01 12.52
C LEU A 27 25.27 -12.74 11.78
N THR A 28 26.35 -12.77 11.00
CA THR A 28 26.80 -11.58 10.26
C THR A 28 25.87 -11.21 9.10
N SER A 29 25.20 -12.17 8.46
CA SER A 29 24.16 -11.87 7.47
C SER A 29 22.90 -11.30 8.12
N ALA A 30 22.49 -11.81 9.30
CA ALA A 30 21.39 -11.24 10.07
C ALA A 30 21.72 -9.81 10.54
N ILE A 31 22.94 -9.58 11.03
CA ILE A 31 23.45 -8.24 11.37
C ILE A 31 23.48 -7.37 10.11
N ALA A 32 23.95 -7.84 8.95
CA ALA A 32 23.96 -7.06 7.70
C ALA A 32 22.56 -6.64 7.26
N VAL A 33 21.57 -7.54 7.41
CA VAL A 33 20.16 -7.23 7.18
C VAL A 33 19.66 -6.16 8.17
N CYS A 34 20.02 -6.22 9.45
CA CYS A 34 19.55 -5.29 10.49
C CYS A 34 20.29 -3.93 10.56
N THR A 35 21.62 -3.90 10.41
CA THR A 35 22.45 -2.69 10.51
C THR A 35 22.58 -1.95 9.19
N LEU A 36 21.95 -2.46 8.13
CA LEU A 36 21.55 -1.71 6.94
C LEU A 36 22.67 -0.90 6.27
N GLN A 37 23.84 -1.51 6.14
CA GLN A 37 24.88 -1.01 5.26
C GLN A 37 24.53 -1.30 3.78
N THR A 38 23.41 -0.74 3.31
CA THR A 38 23.36 -0.25 1.93
C THR A 38 24.53 0.69 1.79
N SER A 39 25.46 0.37 0.90
CA SER A 39 26.75 1.04 0.92
C SER A 39 26.60 2.50 0.46
N ASP A 40 26.95 3.44 1.34
CA ASP A 40 27.36 4.81 0.95
C ASP A 40 28.76 4.81 0.31
N SER A 41 29.34 3.64 0.07
CA SER A 41 30.16 3.47 -1.12
C SER A 41 29.30 3.85 -2.32
N GLU A 42 29.73 4.89 -3.02
CA GLU A 42 29.52 5.07 -4.45
C GLU A 42 29.75 3.75 -5.20
N LYS A 43 29.42 3.72 -6.50
CA LYS A 43 29.39 2.52 -7.37
C LYS A 43 30.78 1.87 -7.59
N VAL A 44 31.42 1.39 -6.52
CA VAL A 44 32.53 0.43 -6.51
C VAL A 44 31.93 -0.92 -6.89
N ALA A 45 31.51 -0.99 -8.16
CA ALA A 45 31.18 -2.22 -8.83
C ALA A 45 32.46 -3.04 -8.88
N HIS A 46 32.71 -3.84 -7.83
CA HIS A 46 33.90 -4.67 -7.70
C HIS A 46 34.13 -5.42 -9.01
N VAL A 47 35.11 -4.94 -9.79
CA VAL A 47 35.13 -5.04 -11.26
C VAL A 47 35.09 -6.49 -11.75
N ARG A 48 35.46 -7.42 -10.87
CA ARG A 48 35.52 -8.86 -11.13
C ARG A 48 34.76 -9.71 -10.09
N ARG A 49 33.57 -9.29 -9.64
CA ARG A 49 32.60 -10.15 -8.87
C ARG A 49 32.25 -11.47 -9.60
N LYS A 50 32.47 -11.57 -10.91
CA LYS A 50 32.45 -12.85 -11.65
C LYS A 50 33.66 -13.73 -11.33
N ALA A 51 34.88 -13.18 -11.29
CA ALA A 51 36.10 -13.92 -10.96
C ALA A 51 36.08 -14.47 -9.53
N ILE A 52 35.69 -13.65 -8.54
CA ILE A 52 35.55 -14.11 -7.14
C ILE A 52 34.57 -15.29 -7.06
N ARG A 53 33.42 -15.23 -7.73
CA ARG A 53 32.48 -16.37 -7.82
C ARG A 53 33.06 -17.61 -8.50
N TYR A 54 33.94 -17.48 -9.50
CA TYR A 54 34.60 -18.64 -10.12
C TYR A 54 35.68 -19.23 -9.21
N ILE A 55 36.43 -18.41 -8.48
CA ILE A 55 37.41 -18.88 -7.47
C ILE A 55 36.68 -19.64 -6.35
N LEU A 56 35.57 -19.09 -5.84
CA LEU A 56 34.76 -19.74 -4.80
C LEU A 56 34.04 -21.00 -5.30
N PHE A 57 33.65 -21.05 -6.58
CA PHE A 57 33.16 -22.28 -7.20
C PHE A 57 34.25 -23.37 -7.26
N GLY A 58 35.49 -22.98 -7.58
CA GLY A 58 36.65 -23.88 -7.52
C GLY A 58 36.95 -24.35 -6.10
N PHE A 59 36.90 -23.45 -5.12
CA PHE A 59 37.04 -23.78 -3.70
C PHE A 59 35.98 -24.80 -3.26
N LEU A 60 34.70 -24.55 -3.56
CA LEU A 60 33.60 -25.49 -3.28
C LEU A 60 33.79 -26.84 -3.99
N SER A 61 34.28 -26.85 -5.23
CA SER A 61 34.53 -28.11 -5.96
C SER A 61 35.68 -28.93 -5.38
N THR A 62 36.62 -28.33 -4.63
CA THR A 62 37.63 -29.11 -3.88
C THR A 62 37.02 -29.97 -2.75
N PHE A 63 35.94 -29.54 -2.11
CA PHE A 63 35.24 -30.38 -1.12
C PHE A 63 34.48 -31.51 -1.80
N VAL A 64 33.83 -31.23 -2.93
CA VAL A 64 33.17 -32.26 -3.75
C VAL A 64 34.19 -33.29 -4.27
N ALA A 65 35.38 -32.85 -4.68
CA ALA A 65 36.48 -33.74 -5.08
C ALA A 65 36.99 -34.61 -3.92
N GLU A 66 37.10 -34.07 -2.70
CA GLU A 66 37.49 -34.84 -1.51
C GLU A 66 36.42 -35.89 -1.12
N VAL A 67 35.13 -35.53 -1.20
CA VAL A 67 34.02 -36.49 -1.02
C VAL A 67 34.05 -37.59 -2.08
N ILE A 68 34.30 -37.25 -3.36
CA ILE A 68 34.47 -38.25 -4.44
C ILE A 68 35.67 -39.16 -4.16
N LEU A 69 36.80 -38.60 -3.70
CA LEU A 69 37.98 -39.39 -3.32
C LEU A 69 37.67 -40.38 -2.20
N LYS A 70 36.94 -39.97 -1.16
CA LYS A 70 36.47 -40.89 -0.09
C LYS A 70 35.47 -41.94 -0.59
N VAL A 71 34.61 -41.62 -1.55
CA VAL A 71 33.74 -42.63 -2.20
C VAL A 71 34.56 -43.64 -3.01
N VAL A 72 35.62 -43.21 -3.71
CA VAL A 72 36.54 -44.12 -4.43
C VAL A 72 37.35 -44.98 -3.46
N GLU A 73 37.77 -44.44 -2.31
CA GLU A 73 38.45 -45.17 -1.23
C GLU A 73 37.57 -46.29 -0.64
N ILE A 74 36.29 -45.98 -0.36
CA ILE A 74 35.28 -46.97 0.08
C ILE A 74 35.07 -48.07 -0.98
N ILE A 75 34.86 -47.70 -2.24
CA ILE A 75 34.59 -48.67 -3.33
C ILE A 75 35.83 -49.52 -3.63
N GLY A 76 37.03 -48.95 -3.54
CA GLY A 76 38.29 -49.65 -3.84
C GLY A 76 38.73 -50.63 -2.75
N TRP A 77 38.50 -50.30 -1.47
CA TRP A 77 39.10 -51.02 -0.34
C TRP A 77 38.16 -51.39 0.81
N GLY A 78 36.90 -50.97 0.79
CA GLY A 78 35.90 -51.34 1.81
C GLY A 78 36.12 -50.75 3.20
N GLN A 79 37.14 -49.90 3.38
CA GLN A 79 37.33 -49.14 4.61
C GLN A 79 36.34 -47.97 4.65
N TRP A 80 35.59 -47.88 5.75
CA TRP A 80 34.65 -46.79 5.99
C TRP A 80 35.37 -45.65 6.73
N PRO A 81 35.40 -44.42 6.18
CA PRO A 81 35.93 -43.25 6.88
C PRO A 81 35.15 -42.95 8.16
N SER A 82 35.77 -42.20 9.08
CA SER A 82 35.12 -41.78 10.31
C SER A 82 33.89 -40.91 10.04
N GLN A 83 32.85 -41.07 10.88
CA GLN A 83 31.55 -40.43 10.69
C GLN A 83 31.65 -38.89 10.73
N ASP A 84 32.50 -38.37 11.62
CA ASP A 84 32.85 -36.96 11.74
C ASP A 84 33.49 -36.40 10.46
N ALA A 85 34.41 -37.12 9.81
CA ALA A 85 35.07 -36.64 8.60
C ALA A 85 34.09 -36.50 7.43
N ILE A 86 33.22 -37.51 7.22
CA ILE A 86 32.20 -37.47 6.16
C ILE A 86 31.22 -36.32 6.40
N ILE A 87 30.73 -36.16 7.63
CA ILE A 87 29.73 -35.14 7.96
C ILE A 87 30.34 -33.73 7.96
N GLY A 88 31.59 -33.57 8.41
CA GLY A 88 32.34 -32.32 8.30
C GLY A 88 32.48 -31.86 6.85
N LEU A 89 32.93 -32.75 5.97
CA LEU A 89 33.06 -32.46 4.53
C LEU A 89 31.71 -32.12 3.88
N LEU A 90 30.67 -32.91 4.13
CA LEU A 90 29.32 -32.65 3.60
C LEU A 90 28.74 -31.33 4.14
N SER A 91 29.00 -30.99 5.40
CA SER A 91 28.60 -29.70 5.99
C SER A 91 29.34 -28.53 5.34
N CYS A 92 30.64 -28.65 5.07
CA CYS A 92 31.39 -27.63 4.33
C CYS A 92 30.86 -27.46 2.89
N VAL A 93 30.54 -28.54 2.17
CA VAL A 93 29.85 -28.46 0.85
C VAL A 93 28.52 -27.70 0.97
N LEU A 94 27.72 -28.00 2.00
CA LEU A 94 26.43 -27.34 2.21
C LEU A 94 26.60 -25.84 2.50
N ILE A 95 27.51 -25.47 3.40
CA ILE A 95 27.65 -24.09 3.89
C ILE A 95 28.31 -23.19 2.85
N PHE A 96 29.41 -23.61 2.23
CA PHE A 96 30.00 -22.84 1.13
C PHE A 96 29.13 -22.89 -0.15
N GLY A 97 28.29 -23.92 -0.31
CA GLY A 97 27.19 -23.92 -1.27
C GLY A 97 26.12 -22.85 -0.96
N ILE A 98 25.79 -22.63 0.32
CA ILE A 98 24.89 -21.56 0.75
C ILE A 98 25.48 -20.18 0.45
N GLU A 99 26.75 -19.95 0.77
CA GLU A 99 27.46 -18.72 0.44
C GLU A 99 27.51 -18.47 -1.07
N GLN A 100 27.90 -19.47 -1.86
CA GLN A 100 28.00 -19.35 -3.32
C GLN A 100 26.64 -19.07 -3.97
N ASN A 101 25.55 -19.66 -3.46
CA ASN A 101 24.20 -19.36 -3.92
C ASN A 101 23.77 -17.92 -3.54
N SER A 102 24.02 -17.49 -2.30
CA SER A 102 23.72 -16.13 -1.84
C SER A 102 24.51 -15.06 -2.63
N LEU A 103 25.79 -15.33 -2.93
CA LEU A 103 26.61 -14.45 -3.77
C LEU A 103 26.14 -14.39 -5.23
N SER A 104 25.22 -15.28 -5.65
CA SER A 104 24.64 -15.29 -6.99
C SER A 104 23.41 -14.41 -7.18
N SER A 105 22.64 -14.13 -6.11
CA SER A 105 21.20 -13.85 -6.24
C SER A 105 20.76 -12.38 -6.33
N ASP A 106 21.60 -11.40 -5.98
CA ASP A 106 21.21 -9.97 -5.99
C ASP A 106 22.33 -9.03 -6.46
N SER A 107 21.98 -7.79 -6.85
CA SER A 107 22.94 -6.77 -7.30
C SER A 107 23.89 -6.31 -6.19
N ASP A 108 23.36 -6.09 -4.99
CA ASP A 108 24.01 -5.32 -3.94
C ASP A 108 24.31 -6.21 -2.72
N THR A 109 25.40 -6.98 -2.80
CA THR A 109 25.82 -7.91 -1.75
C THR A 109 26.77 -7.26 -0.74
N VAL A 110 26.40 -7.29 0.54
CA VAL A 110 27.28 -6.91 1.66
C VAL A 110 28.38 -7.95 1.82
N TRP A 111 29.65 -7.55 1.80
CA TRP A 111 30.78 -8.47 1.64
C TRP A 111 31.37 -9.06 2.94
N TYR A 112 31.12 -8.45 4.10
CA TYR A 112 31.77 -8.89 5.35
C TYR A 112 31.35 -10.27 5.88
N PRO A 113 30.11 -10.76 5.69
CA PRO A 113 29.77 -12.15 6.01
C PRO A 113 30.63 -13.15 5.24
N PHE A 114 30.95 -12.82 3.98
CA PHE A 114 31.71 -13.68 3.08
C PHE A 114 33.22 -13.61 3.32
N TYR A 115 33.85 -12.43 3.35
CA TYR A 115 35.31 -12.42 3.60
C TYR A 115 35.66 -12.91 5.02
N GLY A 116 34.74 -12.81 5.98
CA GLY A 116 34.91 -13.37 7.32
C GLY A 116 34.84 -14.90 7.36
N SER A 117 33.91 -15.55 6.63
CA SER A 117 33.89 -17.01 6.49
C SER A 117 35.16 -17.53 5.81
N TRP A 118 35.68 -16.81 4.81
CA TRP A 118 36.92 -17.16 4.12
C TRP A 118 38.14 -17.01 5.03
N ILE A 119 38.19 -15.99 5.90
CA ILE A 119 39.27 -15.83 6.90
C ILE A 119 39.22 -16.97 7.92
N ILE A 120 38.03 -17.41 8.34
CA ILE A 120 37.87 -18.59 9.21
C ILE A 120 38.40 -19.84 8.48
N ALA A 121 37.99 -20.08 7.23
CA ALA A 121 38.51 -21.19 6.41
C ALA A 121 40.06 -21.17 6.29
N LEU A 122 40.64 -20.00 6.03
CA LEU A 122 42.10 -19.82 5.91
C LEU A 122 42.87 -20.22 7.18
N VAL A 123 42.24 -20.13 8.36
CA VAL A 123 42.81 -20.57 9.66
C VAL A 123 42.59 -22.07 9.91
N PHE A 124 41.44 -22.63 9.53
CA PHE A 124 41.11 -24.03 9.82
C PHE A 124 41.78 -25.04 8.86
N GLU A 125 41.86 -24.76 7.55
CA GLU A 125 42.44 -25.72 6.58
C GLU A 125 43.92 -26.09 6.87
N PRO A 126 44.82 -25.17 7.28
CA PRO A 126 46.19 -25.54 7.68
C PRO A 126 46.24 -26.46 8.91
N VAL A 127 45.30 -26.33 9.84
CA VAL A 127 45.21 -27.19 11.03
C VAL A 127 44.74 -28.59 10.64
N ASN A 128 43.78 -28.70 9.72
CA ASN A 128 43.37 -29.99 9.15
C ASN A 128 44.57 -30.70 8.48
N VAL A 129 45.35 -29.98 7.65
CA VAL A 129 46.57 -30.54 7.03
C VAL A 129 47.61 -30.96 8.06
N ALA A 130 47.86 -30.14 9.08
CA ALA A 130 48.84 -30.46 10.12
C ALA A 130 48.46 -31.72 10.91
N LEU A 131 47.19 -31.86 11.33
CA LEU A 131 46.69 -33.06 12.01
C LEU A 131 46.77 -34.30 11.12
N LEU A 132 46.39 -34.18 9.84
CA LEU A 132 46.44 -35.27 8.86
C LEU A 132 47.89 -35.74 8.57
N PHE A 133 48.87 -34.84 8.61
CA PHE A 133 50.30 -35.20 8.53
C PHE A 133 50.88 -35.76 9.84
N ILE A 134 50.30 -35.44 11.00
CA ILE A 134 50.67 -36.03 12.29
C ILE A 134 50.15 -37.47 12.36
N ALA A 135 48.86 -37.69 12.13
CA ALA A 135 48.24 -39.02 12.15
C ALA A 135 48.87 -39.99 11.11
N ALA A 136 49.39 -39.46 10.00
CA ALA A 136 50.11 -40.25 8.99
C ALA A 136 51.56 -40.60 9.36
N ARG A 137 52.06 -40.20 10.54
CA ARG A 137 53.45 -40.37 10.95
C ARG A 137 53.68 -41.56 11.88
N ASP A 138 52.63 -42.11 12.49
CA ASP A 138 52.76 -43.19 13.47
C ASP A 138 52.88 -44.59 12.80
N PRO A 139 53.90 -45.38 13.16
CA PRO A 139 54.28 -46.58 12.39
C PRO A 139 53.55 -47.88 12.79
N GLU A 140 52.82 -47.91 13.92
CA GLU A 140 52.29 -49.18 14.47
C GLU A 140 50.86 -49.55 13.99
N ALA A 141 50.17 -48.65 13.29
CA ALA A 141 48.73 -48.77 13.04
C ALA A 141 48.29 -49.59 11.79
N THR A 142 49.21 -50.06 10.92
CA THR A 142 48.81 -50.74 9.66
C THR A 142 49.62 -51.99 9.30
N ILE A 143 48.94 -52.93 8.65
CA ILE A 143 49.49 -54.24 8.23
C ILE A 143 50.41 -54.04 7.00
N PRO A 144 51.57 -54.73 6.89
CA PRO A 144 52.66 -54.30 6.00
C PRO A 144 52.42 -54.29 4.48
N THR A 145 51.25 -54.74 3.99
CA THR A 145 50.97 -54.93 2.56
C THR A 145 50.24 -53.77 1.88
N THR A 146 49.90 -52.69 2.59
CA THR A 146 49.09 -51.56 2.05
C THR A 146 49.80 -50.21 1.96
N HIS A 147 50.96 -50.02 2.60
CA HIS A 147 51.65 -48.72 2.74
C HIS A 147 51.89 -47.94 1.42
N GLU A 148 52.20 -48.63 0.32
CA GLU A 148 52.54 -47.99 -0.96
C GLU A 148 51.31 -47.40 -1.70
N LYS A 149 50.08 -47.66 -1.21
CA LYS A 149 48.83 -47.20 -1.85
C LYS A 149 47.98 -46.31 -0.97
N SER A 150 47.99 -46.51 0.36
CA SER A 150 47.40 -45.55 1.30
C SER A 150 48.12 -44.20 1.26
N SER A 151 49.45 -44.21 1.12
CA SER A 151 50.27 -43.00 0.96
C SER A 151 49.92 -42.18 -0.28
N LEU A 152 49.51 -42.81 -1.40
CA LEU A 152 49.04 -42.09 -2.59
C LEU A 152 47.72 -41.35 -2.35
N PHE A 153 46.77 -41.96 -1.64
CA PHE A 153 45.50 -41.30 -1.30
C PHE A 153 45.69 -40.18 -0.27
N LEU A 154 46.60 -40.37 0.68
CA LEU A 154 47.01 -39.32 1.62
C LEU A 154 47.63 -38.11 0.88
N GLN A 155 48.52 -38.35 -0.09
CA GLN A 155 49.14 -37.30 -0.92
C GLN A 155 48.11 -36.59 -1.81
N LEU A 156 47.14 -37.33 -2.38
CA LEU A 156 46.03 -36.74 -3.13
C LEU A 156 45.14 -35.88 -2.23
N GLN A 157 44.76 -36.37 -1.04
CA GLN A 157 43.97 -35.61 -0.07
C GLN A 157 44.71 -34.33 0.38
N ALA A 158 45.99 -34.45 0.76
CA ALA A 158 46.83 -33.31 1.13
C ALA A 158 46.96 -32.28 -0.01
N SER A 159 47.16 -32.72 -1.27
CA SER A 159 47.23 -31.80 -2.41
C SER A 159 45.90 -31.11 -2.73
N ILE A 160 44.75 -31.77 -2.54
CA ILE A 160 43.42 -31.16 -2.65
C ILE A 160 43.26 -30.04 -1.59
N VAL A 161 43.67 -30.27 -0.34
CA VAL A 161 43.57 -29.24 0.72
C VAL A 161 44.58 -28.10 0.52
N ILE A 162 45.78 -28.37 -0.02
CA ILE A 162 46.72 -27.30 -0.43
C ILE A 162 46.12 -26.44 -1.54
N VAL A 163 45.52 -27.04 -2.58
CA VAL A 163 44.81 -26.31 -3.65
C VAL A 163 43.63 -25.52 -3.09
N ARG A 164 42.86 -26.09 -2.16
CA ARG A 164 41.78 -25.42 -1.43
C ARG A 164 42.27 -24.16 -0.70
N TRP A 165 43.35 -24.28 0.07
CA TRP A 165 43.92 -23.14 0.82
C TRP A 165 44.43 -22.04 -0.11
N VAL A 166 45.11 -22.40 -1.20
CA VAL A 166 45.54 -21.45 -2.25
C VAL A 166 44.33 -20.74 -2.88
N LEU A 167 43.21 -21.44 -3.12
CA LEU A 167 41.99 -20.84 -3.66
C LEU A 167 41.35 -19.84 -2.68
N VAL A 168 41.24 -20.17 -1.39
CA VAL A 168 40.74 -19.24 -0.34
C VAL A 168 41.64 -18.01 -0.25
N LEU A 169 42.96 -18.21 -0.17
CA LEU A 169 43.94 -17.12 -0.15
C LEU A 169 43.81 -16.23 -1.40
N SER A 170 43.58 -16.81 -2.58
CA SER A 170 43.37 -16.05 -3.82
C SER A 170 42.05 -15.26 -3.84
N ALA A 171 40.97 -15.77 -3.23
CA ALA A 171 39.71 -15.03 -3.08
C ALA A 171 39.87 -13.82 -2.14
N ILE A 172 40.56 -14.00 -1.01
CA ILE A 172 40.87 -12.93 -0.05
C ILE A 172 41.79 -11.88 -0.70
N LEU A 173 42.88 -12.30 -1.35
CA LEU A 173 43.81 -11.40 -2.03
C LEU A 173 43.14 -10.61 -3.16
N THR A 174 42.35 -11.25 -4.03
CA THR A 174 41.63 -10.55 -5.12
C THR A 174 40.52 -9.64 -4.61
N TYR A 175 39.96 -9.90 -3.42
CA TYR A 175 39.04 -8.97 -2.76
C TYR A 175 39.77 -7.74 -2.20
N PHE A 176 40.86 -7.91 -1.43
CA PHE A 176 41.52 -6.79 -0.76
C PHE A 176 42.44 -5.96 -1.68
N THR A 177 43.22 -6.57 -2.57
CA THR A 177 44.13 -5.82 -3.46
C THR A 177 43.36 -4.88 -4.40
N TRP A 178 42.29 -5.39 -5.04
CA TRP A 178 41.43 -4.58 -5.92
C TRP A 178 40.37 -3.75 -5.17
N LYS A 179 40.33 -3.80 -3.83
CA LYS A 179 39.63 -2.80 -3.02
C LYS A 179 40.43 -1.49 -2.93
N GLN A 180 41.76 -1.54 -2.99
CA GLN A 180 42.60 -0.33 -3.04
C GLN A 180 42.67 0.26 -4.46
N SER A 181 42.71 -0.57 -5.50
CA SER A 181 42.68 -0.11 -6.91
C SER A 181 41.35 0.53 -7.36
N GLY A 182 40.37 0.68 -6.48
CA GLY A 182 39.07 1.29 -6.79
C GLY A 182 39.03 2.82 -6.66
N ILE A 183 40.15 3.46 -6.32
CA ILE A 183 40.27 4.92 -6.15
C ILE A 183 40.71 5.60 -7.46
N ASP A 184 41.58 4.94 -8.25
CA ASP A 184 42.12 5.46 -9.50
C ASP A 184 41.43 4.83 -10.72
N VAL A 185 40.14 5.15 -10.91
CA VAL A 185 39.46 4.96 -12.19
C VAL A 185 39.27 6.34 -12.82
N GLU A 186 40.18 6.72 -13.70
CA GLU A 186 39.99 7.87 -14.59
C GLU A 186 38.66 7.71 -15.34
N GLU A 187 37.91 8.80 -15.52
CA GLU A 187 36.65 8.76 -16.24
C GLU A 187 36.91 8.43 -17.71
N ASP A 188 36.48 7.23 -18.13
CA ASP A 188 36.54 6.71 -19.49
C ASP A 188 35.72 7.64 -20.42
N GLU A 189 36.34 8.69 -20.97
CA GLU A 189 35.66 9.83 -21.63
C GLU A 189 34.71 9.39 -22.74
N GLU A 190 35.01 8.29 -23.45
CA GLU A 190 34.13 7.69 -24.47
C GLU A 190 32.77 7.18 -23.92
N ARG A 191 32.63 7.08 -22.59
CA ARG A 191 31.38 6.70 -21.89
C ARG A 191 30.69 7.86 -21.19
N ALA A 192 31.27 9.06 -21.19
CA ALA A 192 30.59 10.23 -20.68
C ALA A 192 29.33 10.51 -21.53
N PRO A 193 28.17 10.84 -20.93
CA PRO A 193 27.00 11.21 -21.71
C PRO A 193 27.28 12.51 -22.47
N LEU A 194 27.17 12.48 -23.80
CA LEU A 194 27.34 13.61 -24.74
C LEU A 194 26.44 14.84 -24.46
N ILE A 195 25.57 14.78 -23.45
CA ILE A 195 24.71 15.85 -22.97
C ILE A 195 24.92 15.96 -21.45
N PRO A 196 25.48 17.09 -20.95
CA PRO A 196 25.60 17.32 -19.51
C PRO A 196 24.24 17.31 -18.81
N LYS A 197 24.22 16.88 -17.54
CA LYS A 197 23.00 16.97 -16.71
C LYS A 197 22.60 18.44 -16.48
N PRO A 198 21.29 18.78 -16.43
CA PRO A 198 20.85 20.16 -16.29
C PRO A 198 21.34 20.90 -15.04
N ASP A 199 21.60 20.17 -13.96
CA ASP A 199 21.79 20.72 -12.62
C ASP A 199 23.21 21.26 -12.32
N GLN A 200 24.15 21.16 -13.27
CA GLN A 200 25.48 21.79 -13.16
C GLN A 200 25.57 23.09 -13.97
N ARG A 201 24.79 24.10 -13.59
CA ARG A 201 25.06 25.50 -13.95
C ARG A 201 25.60 26.26 -12.74
N VAL A 202 26.88 26.62 -12.80
CA VAL A 202 27.52 27.57 -11.89
C VAL A 202 26.89 28.95 -12.08
N ASN A 203 26.81 29.76 -11.01
CA ASN A 203 26.31 31.13 -11.07
C ASN A 203 27.09 31.96 -12.11
N GLY A 204 26.40 32.34 -13.18
CA GLY A 204 26.86 33.21 -14.26
C GLY A 204 25.63 33.81 -14.95
N GLY A 205 25.75 35.06 -15.40
CA GLY A 205 24.60 35.87 -15.82
C GLY A 205 24.16 35.70 -17.29
N ASP A 206 23.31 36.64 -17.66
CA ASP A 206 22.90 37.05 -19.00
C ASP A 206 21.96 36.16 -19.84
N THR A 207 20.79 36.77 -20.02
CA THR A 207 19.74 36.59 -21.03
C THR A 207 20.12 35.94 -22.36
N SER A 208 19.31 34.99 -22.78
CA SER A 208 18.67 35.03 -24.12
C SER A 208 17.41 34.15 -24.11
N ALA A 209 16.49 34.41 -25.05
CA ALA A 209 15.20 33.73 -25.11
C ALA A 209 15.24 32.54 -26.08
N ASP A 210 14.41 31.52 -25.80
CA ASP A 210 13.80 30.71 -26.84
C ASP A 210 12.32 30.46 -26.47
N SER A 211 11.45 30.38 -27.46
CA SER A 211 9.99 30.45 -27.31
C SER A 211 9.29 29.33 -28.07
N GLY A 212 9.31 28.12 -27.50
CA GLY A 212 8.62 26.95 -28.03
C GLY A 212 7.10 27.04 -27.87
N TYR A 213 6.38 27.24 -28.97
CA TYR A 213 4.91 27.28 -29.01
C TYR A 213 4.33 25.86 -28.85
N GLY A 214 3.47 25.63 -27.85
CA GLY A 214 2.80 24.35 -27.61
C GLY A 214 1.54 24.50 -26.78
N THR A 215 0.47 23.78 -27.13
CA THR A 215 -0.88 23.99 -26.56
C THR A 215 -1.05 23.41 -25.16
N ASN A 216 -1.49 24.24 -24.21
CA ASN A 216 -1.97 23.78 -22.91
C ASN A 216 -3.25 22.96 -23.05
N SER A 217 -3.27 21.77 -22.46
CA SER A 217 -4.51 21.11 -22.02
C SER A 217 -4.54 21.12 -20.48
N GLU A 218 -5.52 21.80 -19.90
CA GLU A 218 -5.65 21.88 -18.45
C GLU A 218 -6.13 20.52 -17.88
N GLY A 219 -5.24 19.87 -17.14
CA GLY A 219 -5.49 18.59 -16.48
C GLY A 219 -4.66 18.47 -15.21
N THR A 220 -5.34 18.58 -14.07
CA THR A 220 -4.87 18.39 -12.68
C THR A 220 -3.51 17.67 -12.52
N ASN A 221 -2.44 18.45 -12.30
CA ASN A 221 -1.12 17.94 -11.92
C ASN A 221 -0.75 18.40 -10.51
N THR A 222 -1.15 17.63 -9.50
CA THR A 222 -0.72 17.80 -8.11
C THR A 222 0.70 17.25 -7.95
N GLU A 223 1.62 18.06 -7.42
CA GLU A 223 2.96 17.67 -6.92
C GLU A 223 3.78 16.68 -7.78
N ALA A 224 4.02 17.02 -9.04
CA ALA A 224 5.13 16.41 -9.81
C ALA A 224 6.48 16.96 -9.32
N THR A 225 7.03 16.44 -8.23
CA THR A 225 8.42 16.73 -7.81
C THR A 225 9.41 16.00 -8.71
N ASN A 226 10.42 16.71 -9.21
CA ASN A 226 11.41 16.20 -10.17
C ASN A 226 12.18 14.97 -9.65
N THR A 227 12.07 13.84 -10.36
CA THR A 227 13.01 12.71 -10.29
C THR A 227 13.23 12.17 -11.71
N GLU A 228 14.48 12.06 -12.17
CA GLU A 228 14.84 11.77 -13.57
C GLU A 228 14.52 10.32 -14.02
N THR A 229 13.32 10.06 -14.51
CA THR A 229 13.01 8.84 -15.31
C THR A 229 12.18 9.12 -16.57
N ALA A 230 12.19 10.36 -17.08
CA ALA A 230 11.45 10.77 -18.28
C ALA A 230 12.22 10.52 -19.60
N ASN A 231 12.88 9.36 -19.74
CA ASN A 231 13.65 9.01 -20.94
C ASN A 231 13.45 7.54 -21.38
N SER A 232 12.19 7.14 -21.53
CA SER A 232 11.82 5.98 -22.37
C SER A 232 10.41 6.18 -22.93
N PRO A 233 10.19 6.12 -24.25
CA PRO A 233 8.87 6.32 -24.87
C PRO A 233 8.02 5.03 -24.79
N ARG A 234 7.93 4.40 -23.61
CA ARG A 234 7.14 3.20 -23.34
C ARG A 234 6.54 3.25 -21.94
N ASP A 235 5.23 3.10 -21.89
CA ASP A 235 4.36 3.00 -20.72
C ASP A 235 4.33 4.21 -19.77
N ILE A 236 3.14 4.79 -19.62
CA ILE A 236 2.84 5.77 -18.57
C ILE A 236 2.88 5.04 -17.23
N GLU A 237 3.74 5.49 -16.29
CA GLU A 237 3.82 4.98 -14.92
C GLU A 237 2.42 5.01 -14.27
N SER A 238 1.87 3.84 -13.92
CA SER A 238 0.54 3.78 -13.33
C SER A 238 0.50 4.49 -11.97
N PRO A 239 -0.63 5.10 -11.55
CA PRO A 239 -0.70 5.83 -10.27
C PRO A 239 -0.27 4.98 -9.07
N TRP A 240 -0.59 3.68 -9.10
CA TRP A 240 -0.15 2.72 -8.09
C TRP A 240 1.36 2.43 -8.13
N GLU A 241 1.98 2.29 -9.31
CA GLU A 241 3.45 2.13 -9.41
C GLU A 241 4.18 3.35 -8.87
N ARG A 242 3.69 4.55 -9.20
CA ARG A 242 4.21 5.82 -8.67
C ARG A 242 4.12 5.86 -7.15
N GLN A 243 2.97 5.50 -6.57
CA GLN A 243 2.80 5.43 -5.12
C GLN A 243 3.74 4.40 -4.49
N GLN A 244 3.86 3.18 -5.03
CA GLN A 244 4.76 2.16 -4.49
C GLN A 244 6.24 2.59 -4.59
N ARG A 245 6.62 3.31 -5.66
CA ARG A 245 7.96 3.91 -5.79
C ARG A 245 8.18 4.98 -4.71
N ILE A 246 7.28 5.96 -4.57
CA ILE A 246 7.37 7.00 -3.55
C ILE A 246 7.45 6.40 -2.14
N SER A 247 6.63 5.40 -1.82
CA SER A 247 6.70 4.70 -0.52
C SER A 247 8.07 4.04 -0.31
N ARG A 248 8.66 3.40 -1.32
CA ARG A 248 10.01 2.82 -1.20
C ARG A 248 11.10 3.88 -1.06
N GLU A 249 11.01 4.99 -1.80
CA GLU A 249 11.94 6.12 -1.66
C GLU A 249 11.84 6.77 -0.28
N LYS A 250 10.63 6.87 0.31
CA LYS A 250 10.45 7.31 1.71
C LYS A 250 11.12 6.35 2.69
N ILE A 251 10.85 5.05 2.56
CA ILE A 251 11.49 3.99 3.36
C ILE A 251 13.01 4.08 3.25
N GLU A 252 13.58 4.13 2.04
CA GLU A 252 15.03 4.24 1.82
C GLU A 252 15.63 5.51 2.43
N LYS A 253 15.01 6.69 2.22
CA LYS A 253 15.46 7.96 2.82
C LYS A 253 15.45 7.91 4.34
N ARG A 254 14.41 7.32 4.94
CA ARG A 254 14.26 7.18 6.38
C ARG A 254 15.28 6.20 6.97
N LEU A 255 15.48 5.06 6.32
CA LEU A 255 16.49 4.07 6.66
C LEU A 255 17.91 4.64 6.58
N LYS A 256 18.22 5.48 5.57
CA LYS A 256 19.50 6.21 5.47
C LYS A 256 19.67 7.25 6.58
N ASN A 257 18.65 8.04 6.87
CA ASN A 257 18.69 9.05 7.93
C ASN A 257 18.83 8.45 9.34
N GLU A 258 18.26 7.27 9.57
CA GLU A 258 18.23 6.61 10.89
C GLU A 258 19.31 5.50 11.05
N GLY A 259 19.95 5.09 9.95
CA GLY A 259 21.15 4.23 9.91
C GLY A 259 21.00 2.78 10.39
N ASN A 260 19.81 2.36 10.81
CA ASN A 260 19.58 1.05 11.43
C ASN A 260 18.08 0.68 11.39
N TRP A 261 17.74 -0.57 11.03
CA TRP A 261 16.35 -1.06 11.09
C TRP A 261 15.73 -0.94 12.48
N ILE A 262 16.53 -1.06 13.55
CA ILE A 262 16.06 -0.92 14.94
C ILE A 262 15.67 0.53 15.26
N ALA A 263 16.31 1.52 14.63
CA ALA A 263 15.89 2.92 14.75
C ALA A 263 14.59 3.15 13.99
N TYR A 264 14.54 2.72 12.72
CA TYR A 264 13.34 2.79 11.88
C TYR A 264 12.12 2.08 12.49
N ALA A 265 12.32 0.92 13.14
CA ALA A 265 11.27 0.23 13.89
C ALA A 265 10.75 1.04 15.10
N LYS A 266 11.56 1.92 15.72
CA LYS A 266 11.08 2.87 16.73
C LYS A 266 10.12 3.91 16.14
N GLY A 267 10.22 4.22 14.84
CA GLY A 267 9.23 5.03 14.14
C GLY A 267 7.81 4.47 14.24
N PHE A 268 7.66 3.14 14.29
CA PHE A 268 6.38 2.45 14.45
C PHE A 268 5.91 2.30 15.91
N LEU A 269 6.72 2.67 16.92
CA LEU A 269 6.28 2.64 18.32
C LEU A 269 5.13 3.61 18.61
N ILE A 270 4.85 4.58 17.72
CA ILE A 270 3.65 5.41 17.79
C ILE A 270 2.35 4.57 17.73
N PHE A 271 2.38 3.38 17.11
CA PHE A 271 1.25 2.46 17.05
C PHE A 271 1.16 1.51 18.27
N PHE A 272 2.24 1.33 19.03
CA PHE A 272 2.28 0.39 20.15
C PHE A 272 1.20 0.62 21.22
N PRO A 273 0.83 1.86 21.60
CA PRO A 273 -0.28 2.11 22.53
C PRO A 273 -1.68 1.73 22.02
N TYR A 274 -1.83 1.55 20.71
CA TYR A 274 -3.09 1.14 20.07
C TYR A 274 -3.13 -0.38 19.85
N ILE A 275 -2.00 -0.98 19.45
CA ILE A 275 -1.88 -2.44 19.24
C ILE A 275 -1.90 -3.19 20.57
N TRP A 276 -1.13 -2.72 21.56
CA TRP A 276 -1.08 -3.35 22.88
C TRP A 276 -2.12 -2.72 23.81
N PRO A 277 -2.95 -3.51 24.52
CA PRO A 277 -4.00 -2.98 25.40
C PRO A 277 -3.44 -2.45 26.73
N VAL A 278 -2.62 -1.40 26.69
CA VAL A 278 -1.91 -0.79 27.84
C VAL A 278 -2.85 -0.48 29.01
N HIS A 279 -4.08 -0.04 28.73
CA HIS A 279 -5.05 0.37 29.73
C HIS A 279 -5.94 -0.77 30.26
N ASN A 280 -5.99 -1.94 29.62
CA ASN A 280 -6.93 -3.01 29.96
C ASN A 280 -6.23 -4.30 30.44
N ARG A 281 -6.12 -4.45 31.76
CA ARG A 281 -5.51 -5.63 32.42
C ARG A 281 -6.17 -6.97 32.05
N ARG A 282 -7.44 -7.01 31.63
CA ARG A 282 -8.09 -8.26 31.20
C ARG A 282 -7.56 -8.72 29.84
N LEU A 283 -7.43 -7.80 28.88
CA LEU A 283 -6.85 -8.11 27.56
C LEU A 283 -5.35 -8.44 27.66
N GLN A 284 -4.62 -7.80 28.58
CA GLN A 284 -3.23 -8.17 28.88
C GLN A 284 -3.12 -9.61 29.42
N LEU A 285 -4.04 -10.03 30.30
CA LEU A 285 -4.11 -11.41 30.78
C LEU A 285 -4.44 -12.38 29.63
N TYR A 286 -5.35 -12.03 28.72
CA TYR A 286 -5.65 -12.87 27.55
C TYR A 286 -4.42 -13.00 26.63
N ALA A 287 -3.70 -11.92 26.33
CA ALA A 287 -2.47 -11.97 25.54
C ALA A 287 -1.37 -12.82 26.22
N ALA A 288 -1.25 -12.75 27.55
CA ALA A 288 -0.34 -13.62 28.29
C ALA A 288 -0.75 -15.11 28.21
N LEU A 289 -2.05 -15.41 28.30
CA LEU A 289 -2.59 -16.77 28.14
C LEU A 289 -2.44 -17.30 26.71
N VAL A 290 -2.52 -16.44 25.67
CA VAL A 290 -2.17 -16.79 24.29
C VAL A 290 -0.71 -17.24 24.19
N GLY A 291 0.22 -16.54 24.85
CA GLY A 291 1.62 -16.94 24.95
C GLY A 291 1.80 -18.33 25.61
N VAL A 292 1.06 -18.62 26.69
CA VAL A 292 1.06 -19.94 27.32
C VAL A 292 0.48 -21.01 26.39
N CYS A 293 -0.59 -20.71 25.66
CA CYS A 293 -1.18 -21.62 24.67
C CYS A 293 -0.22 -21.94 23.51
N LEU A 294 0.59 -20.97 23.08
CA LEU A 294 1.62 -21.19 22.06
C LEU A 294 2.71 -22.15 22.58
N LEU A 295 3.29 -21.88 23.75
CA LEU A 295 4.29 -22.76 24.37
C LEU A 295 3.75 -24.18 24.60
N ALA A 296 2.49 -24.31 25.03
CA ALA A 296 1.84 -25.61 25.14
C ALA A 296 1.63 -26.30 23.78
N GLY A 297 1.33 -25.53 22.73
CA GLY A 297 1.26 -26.02 21.35
C GLY A 297 2.59 -26.59 20.85
N ASN A 298 3.71 -25.88 21.05
CA ASN A 298 5.06 -26.37 20.76
C ASN A 298 5.38 -27.69 21.49
N VAL A 299 5.04 -27.76 22.79
CA VAL A 299 5.23 -28.99 23.58
C VAL A 299 4.39 -30.15 23.04
N LEU A 300 3.15 -29.91 22.58
CA LEU A 300 2.33 -30.93 21.93
C LEU A 300 2.87 -31.34 20.55
N ASN A 301 3.39 -30.40 19.77
CA ASN A 301 4.04 -30.69 18.48
C ASN A 301 5.23 -31.64 18.67
N PHE A 302 6.03 -31.47 19.72
CA PHE A 302 7.10 -32.39 20.11
C PHE A 302 6.58 -33.74 20.66
N LEU A 303 5.58 -33.73 21.54
CA LEU A 303 5.11 -34.96 22.20
C LEU A 303 4.36 -35.92 21.26
N ILE A 304 3.63 -35.42 20.26
CA ILE A 304 2.78 -36.26 19.40
C ILE A 304 3.57 -37.25 18.53
N PRO A 305 4.62 -36.87 17.77
CA PRO A 305 5.45 -37.81 17.01
C PRO A 305 6.10 -38.87 17.90
N ARG A 306 6.63 -38.45 19.06
CA ARG A 306 7.24 -39.32 20.06
C ARG A 306 6.25 -40.34 20.62
N GLN A 307 5.03 -39.90 20.94
CA GLN A 307 3.98 -40.80 21.42
C GLN A 307 3.48 -41.75 20.32
N TYR A 308 3.44 -41.31 19.06
CA TYR A 308 3.07 -42.18 17.94
C TYR A 308 4.09 -43.32 17.74
N GLY A 309 5.38 -43.03 17.87
CA GLY A 309 6.42 -44.06 17.94
C GLY A 309 6.24 -45.01 19.12
N ALA A 310 5.97 -44.49 20.32
CA ALA A 310 5.73 -45.31 21.51
C ALA A 310 4.49 -46.23 21.40
N VAL A 311 3.44 -45.80 20.68
CA VAL A 311 2.31 -46.66 20.31
C VAL A 311 2.77 -47.80 19.41
N MET A 312 3.50 -47.50 18.33
CA MET A 312 3.99 -48.51 17.40
C MET A 312 4.91 -49.55 18.07
N ASP A 313 5.79 -49.13 18.97
CA ASP A 313 6.69 -50.05 19.69
C ASP A 313 5.97 -50.92 20.75
N SER A 314 4.81 -50.48 21.25
CA SER A 314 3.94 -51.34 22.05
C SER A 314 3.15 -52.34 21.21
N LEU A 315 2.83 -52.01 19.94
CA LEU A 315 2.12 -52.88 19.00
C LEU A 315 3.04 -53.92 18.34
N SER A 316 4.32 -53.60 18.16
CA SER A 316 5.34 -54.52 17.61
C SER A 316 5.89 -55.52 18.63
N GLY A 317 5.51 -55.41 19.90
CA GLY A 317 6.04 -56.25 20.98
C GLY A 317 7.45 -55.87 21.47
N VAL A 318 7.98 -54.71 21.04
CA VAL A 318 9.30 -54.20 21.45
C VAL A 318 9.25 -53.55 22.84
N SER A 319 8.06 -53.25 23.37
CA SER A 319 7.89 -52.69 24.72
C SER A 319 6.73 -53.35 25.47
N ASP A 320 6.97 -53.83 26.70
CA ASP A 320 5.99 -54.44 27.63
C ASP A 320 4.87 -53.49 28.11
N LYS A 321 4.69 -52.33 27.48
CA LYS A 321 3.70 -51.31 27.83
C LYS A 321 2.37 -51.64 27.18
N ASN A 322 1.29 -51.62 27.95
CA ASN A 322 -0.07 -51.85 27.44
C ASN A 322 -0.39 -50.89 26.26
N PRO A 323 -0.64 -51.39 25.03
CA PRO A 323 -0.86 -50.55 23.85
C PRO A 323 -2.09 -49.64 23.98
N TRP A 324 -3.16 -50.11 24.62
CA TRP A 324 -4.38 -49.31 24.82
C TRP A 324 -4.13 -48.05 25.64
N PHE A 325 -3.19 -48.11 26.60
CA PHE A 325 -2.79 -46.95 27.39
C PHE A 325 -1.94 -45.97 26.55
N GLN A 326 -1.04 -46.47 25.69
CA GLN A 326 -0.29 -45.62 24.77
C GLN A 326 -1.20 -44.92 23.75
N VAL A 327 -2.22 -45.63 23.23
CA VAL A 327 -3.23 -45.08 22.31
C VAL A 327 -4.13 -44.06 23.02
N ALA A 328 -4.51 -44.29 24.28
CA ALA A 328 -5.27 -43.31 25.07
C ALA A 328 -4.49 -42.00 25.29
N ILE A 329 -3.20 -42.09 25.62
CA ILE A 329 -2.32 -40.90 25.73
C ILE A 329 -2.22 -40.19 24.36
N PHE A 330 -2.00 -40.93 23.27
CA PHE A 330 -1.94 -40.37 21.92
C PHE A 330 -3.24 -39.63 21.55
N ALA A 331 -4.40 -40.23 21.82
CA ALA A 331 -5.70 -39.62 21.57
C ALA A 331 -5.90 -38.33 22.39
N GLY A 332 -5.50 -38.33 23.67
CA GLY A 332 -5.53 -37.14 24.53
C GLY A 332 -4.65 -36.00 24.01
N LEU A 333 -3.38 -36.29 23.69
CA LEU A 333 -2.45 -35.31 23.11
C LEU A 333 -2.97 -34.78 21.75
N ARG A 334 -3.49 -35.66 20.90
CA ARG A 334 -4.01 -35.29 19.58
C ARG A 334 -5.29 -34.46 19.66
N LEU A 335 -6.15 -34.70 20.66
CA LEU A 335 -7.31 -33.86 20.94
C LEU A 335 -6.89 -32.47 21.43
N LEU A 336 -5.93 -32.39 22.37
CA LEU A 336 -5.40 -31.12 22.87
C LEU A 336 -4.73 -30.29 21.76
N ALA A 337 -4.05 -30.93 20.81
CA ALA A 337 -3.42 -30.26 19.67
C ALA A 337 -4.37 -30.00 18.47
N SER A 338 -5.62 -30.45 18.54
CA SER A 338 -6.58 -30.27 17.45
C SER A 338 -7.04 -28.80 17.32
N GLU A 339 -7.77 -28.50 16.23
CA GLU A 339 -8.54 -27.25 16.10
C GLU A 339 -9.36 -26.97 17.37
N ALA A 340 -10.11 -27.97 17.86
CA ALA A 340 -11.00 -27.85 19.02
C ALA A 340 -10.29 -27.83 20.40
N GLY A 341 -8.96 -27.96 20.42
CA GLY A 341 -8.15 -27.98 21.64
C GLY A 341 -7.54 -26.62 21.98
N ILE A 342 -6.22 -26.60 22.17
CA ILE A 342 -5.46 -25.38 22.50
C ILE A 342 -5.54 -24.34 21.36
N ASN A 343 -5.76 -24.75 20.11
CA ASN A 343 -5.91 -23.82 18.99
C ASN A 343 -7.18 -22.96 19.12
N LEU A 344 -8.35 -23.57 19.39
CA LEU A 344 -9.59 -22.85 19.68
C LEU A 344 -9.43 -21.94 20.90
N LEU A 345 -8.83 -22.43 21.99
CA LEU A 345 -8.59 -21.62 23.19
C LEU A 345 -7.71 -20.40 22.87
N ARG A 346 -6.63 -20.59 22.09
CA ARG A 346 -5.75 -19.51 21.64
C ARG A 346 -6.50 -18.50 20.78
N GLN A 347 -7.31 -18.94 19.81
CA GLN A 347 -8.11 -18.05 18.95
C GLN A 347 -9.13 -17.25 19.78
N MET A 348 -9.87 -17.91 20.68
CA MET A 348 -10.87 -17.27 21.55
C MET A 348 -10.26 -16.25 22.53
N LEU A 349 -9.01 -16.46 22.97
CA LEU A 349 -8.27 -15.51 23.79
C LEU A 349 -7.63 -14.37 22.99
N TRP A 350 -7.24 -14.63 21.73
CA TRP A 350 -6.62 -13.63 20.86
C TRP A 350 -7.63 -12.65 20.25
N LEU A 351 -8.79 -13.15 19.79
CA LEU A 351 -9.82 -12.37 19.08
C LEU A 351 -10.23 -11.05 19.80
N PRO A 352 -10.39 -10.99 21.14
CA PRO A 352 -10.70 -9.73 21.84
C PRO A 352 -9.52 -8.73 21.89
N VAL A 353 -8.28 -9.19 21.71
CA VAL A 353 -7.08 -8.34 21.63
C VAL A 353 -6.90 -7.83 20.20
N GLU A 354 -7.17 -8.68 19.21
CA GLU A 354 -7.14 -8.35 17.79
C GLU A 354 -8.16 -7.25 17.43
N TYR A 355 -9.43 -7.42 17.81
CA TYR A 355 -10.45 -6.39 17.58
C TYR A 355 -10.18 -5.09 18.35
N TYR A 356 -9.60 -5.15 19.55
CA TYR A 356 -9.18 -3.93 20.27
C TYR A 356 -8.12 -3.15 19.48
N SER A 357 -7.13 -3.85 18.91
CA SER A 357 -6.10 -3.25 18.05
C SER A 357 -6.71 -2.64 16.78
N GLU A 358 -7.62 -3.35 16.11
CA GLU A 358 -8.31 -2.87 14.91
C GLU A 358 -9.16 -1.62 15.20
N GLU A 359 -9.99 -1.65 16.25
CA GLU A 359 -10.83 -0.51 16.68
C GLU A 359 -9.96 0.70 17.05
N ALA A 360 -8.93 0.49 17.85
CA ALA A 360 -8.05 1.55 18.35
C ALA A 360 -7.25 2.22 17.22
N ILE A 361 -6.65 1.45 16.31
CA ILE A 361 -5.91 1.98 15.17
C ILE A 361 -6.85 2.70 14.20
N THR A 362 -7.98 2.07 13.83
CA THR A 362 -8.91 2.62 12.84
C THR A 362 -9.54 3.93 13.33
N THR A 363 -9.99 3.96 14.59
CA THR A 363 -10.58 5.15 15.21
C THR A 363 -9.55 6.26 15.39
N ALA A 364 -8.32 5.94 15.79
CA ALA A 364 -7.24 6.93 15.92
C ALA A 364 -6.83 7.50 14.56
N ALA A 365 -6.71 6.65 13.52
CA ALA A 365 -6.39 7.07 12.16
C ALA A 365 -7.47 7.99 11.57
N TYR A 366 -8.74 7.59 11.67
CA TYR A 366 -9.86 8.41 11.24
C TYR A 366 -9.93 9.73 12.01
N SER A 367 -9.82 9.69 13.34
CA SER A 367 -9.82 10.90 14.18
C SER A 367 -8.66 11.84 13.87
N HIS A 368 -7.45 11.31 13.63
CA HIS A 368 -6.30 12.11 13.22
C HIS A 368 -6.54 12.78 11.86
N ILE A 369 -6.95 12.01 10.85
CA ILE A 369 -7.24 12.51 9.50
C ILE A 369 -8.30 13.62 9.53
N MET A 370 -9.39 13.44 10.28
CA MET A 370 -10.46 14.45 10.42
C MET A 370 -10.04 15.70 11.21
N ASN A 371 -8.83 15.73 11.79
CA ASN A 371 -8.23 16.89 12.45
C ASN A 371 -7.06 17.51 11.66
N LEU A 372 -6.79 17.05 10.44
CA LEU A 372 -5.81 17.69 9.55
C LEU A 372 -6.40 18.95 8.88
N SER A 373 -5.53 19.81 8.35
CA SER A 373 -5.93 21.09 7.73
C SER A 373 -6.49 20.91 6.31
N SER A 374 -7.19 21.91 5.79
CA SER A 374 -7.80 21.85 4.44
C SER A 374 -6.77 21.59 3.34
N GLU A 375 -5.54 22.07 3.53
CA GLU A 375 -4.37 21.82 2.67
C GLU A 375 -4.07 20.31 2.49
N PHE A 376 -4.28 19.49 3.52
CA PHE A 376 -4.13 18.04 3.43
C PHE A 376 -5.30 17.39 2.65
N HIS A 377 -6.53 17.81 2.93
CA HIS A 377 -7.72 17.27 2.27
C HIS A 377 -7.85 17.68 0.80
N ASP A 378 -7.39 18.88 0.44
CA ASP A 378 -7.36 19.35 -0.96
C ASP A 378 -6.23 18.69 -1.78
N SER A 379 -5.14 18.24 -1.13
CA SER A 379 -3.96 17.67 -1.80
C SER A 379 -3.89 16.14 -1.82
N LYS A 380 -4.76 15.44 -1.10
CA LYS A 380 -4.81 13.96 -1.04
C LYS A 380 -6.19 13.45 -1.41
N SER A 381 -6.29 12.40 -2.24
CA SER A 381 -7.58 11.86 -2.63
C SER A 381 -8.25 11.11 -1.47
N SER A 382 -9.57 11.27 -1.31
CA SER A 382 -10.32 10.56 -0.24
C SER A 382 -10.15 9.04 -0.35
N SER A 383 -10.09 8.51 -1.57
CA SER A 383 -9.80 7.09 -1.85
C SER A 383 -8.43 6.66 -1.30
N ASP A 384 -7.41 7.52 -1.43
CA ASP A 384 -6.08 7.24 -0.90
C ASP A 384 -6.04 7.24 0.63
N LEU A 385 -6.84 8.09 1.27
CA LEU A 385 -6.97 8.14 2.74
C LEU A 385 -7.73 6.92 3.27
N ILE A 386 -8.82 6.51 2.61
CA ILE A 386 -9.55 5.26 2.95
C ILE A 386 -8.61 4.06 2.86
N VAL A 387 -7.81 3.94 1.79
CA VAL A 387 -6.82 2.87 1.63
C VAL A 387 -5.68 2.98 2.66
N ALA A 388 -5.32 4.17 3.13
CA ALA A 388 -4.35 4.32 4.23
C ALA A 388 -4.91 3.80 5.57
N ILE A 389 -6.18 4.09 5.87
CA ILE A 389 -6.86 3.62 7.09
C ILE A 389 -7.03 2.09 7.05
N SER A 390 -7.57 1.52 5.97
CA SER A 390 -7.83 0.07 5.87
C SER A 390 -6.56 -0.77 5.97
N ASN A 391 -5.43 -0.21 5.54
CA ASN A 391 -4.10 -0.82 5.63
C ASN A 391 -3.50 -0.80 7.05
N GLY A 392 -4.14 -0.16 8.04
CA GLY A 392 -3.66 -0.15 9.44
C GLY A 392 -3.61 -1.55 10.07
N THR A 393 -4.44 -2.47 9.58
CA THR A 393 -4.43 -3.89 9.95
C THR A 393 -3.09 -4.58 9.67
N SER A 394 -2.32 -4.15 8.65
CA SER A 394 -0.98 -4.70 8.36
C SER A 394 0.00 -4.59 9.53
N ILE A 395 -0.17 -3.62 10.43
CA ILE A 395 0.70 -3.49 11.61
C ILE A 395 0.39 -4.59 12.64
N SER A 396 -0.88 -4.95 12.77
CA SER A 396 -1.33 -6.11 13.57
C SER A 396 -0.86 -7.43 12.94
N ASN A 397 -1.06 -7.59 11.62
CA ASN A 397 -0.62 -8.78 10.86
C ASN A 397 0.89 -9.01 10.96
N MET A 398 1.69 -7.94 10.94
CA MET A 398 3.14 -8.01 11.10
C MET A 398 3.54 -8.43 12.52
N LEU A 399 2.83 -7.95 13.56
CA LEU A 399 3.06 -8.38 14.94
C LEU A 399 2.69 -9.85 15.14
N ASP A 400 1.54 -10.31 14.64
CA ASP A 400 1.15 -11.73 14.71
C ASP A 400 2.16 -12.63 13.97
N SER A 401 2.51 -12.27 12.74
CA SER A 401 3.51 -12.97 11.93
C SER A 401 4.84 -13.14 12.66
N ILE A 402 5.31 -12.12 13.39
CA ILE A 402 6.61 -12.16 14.08
C ILE A 402 6.50 -12.84 15.46
N CYS A 403 5.54 -12.43 16.29
CA CYS A 403 5.47 -12.82 17.70
C CYS A 403 4.75 -14.15 17.93
N PHE A 404 3.71 -14.47 17.15
CA PHE A 404 2.83 -15.62 17.39
C PHE A 404 2.90 -16.71 16.32
N GLN A 405 3.47 -16.40 15.14
CA GLN A 405 3.79 -17.39 14.11
C GLN A 405 5.29 -17.71 14.02
N ALA A 406 6.15 -16.72 13.74
CA ALA A 406 7.58 -16.96 13.52
C ALA A 406 8.30 -17.53 14.74
N LEU A 407 8.14 -16.92 15.93
CA LEU A 407 8.80 -17.38 17.15
C LEU A 407 8.45 -18.84 17.50
N PRO A 408 7.17 -19.24 17.57
CA PRO A 408 6.78 -20.64 17.77
C PRO A 408 7.29 -21.59 16.67
N MET A 409 7.21 -21.21 15.39
CA MET A 409 7.68 -22.07 14.31
C MET A 409 9.20 -22.23 14.27
N LEU A 410 9.97 -21.23 14.74
CA LEU A 410 11.42 -21.34 14.92
C LEU A 410 11.77 -22.32 16.05
N ILE A 411 11.05 -22.25 17.17
CA ILE A 411 11.22 -23.17 18.30
C ILE A 411 10.93 -24.60 17.86
N ASP A 412 9.84 -24.85 17.12
CA ASP A 412 9.52 -26.17 16.58
C ASP A 412 10.59 -26.68 15.60
N LEU A 413 11.10 -25.82 14.70
CA LEU A 413 12.17 -26.16 13.77
C LEU A 413 13.46 -26.59 14.49
N VAL A 414 13.86 -25.83 15.52
CA VAL A 414 15.06 -26.11 16.33
C VAL A 414 14.89 -27.40 17.14
N ILE A 415 13.75 -27.57 17.82
CA ILE A 415 13.45 -28.78 18.61
C ILE A 415 13.45 -30.02 17.72
N ALA A 416 12.78 -29.97 16.56
CA ALA A 416 12.73 -31.09 15.63
C ALA A 416 14.11 -31.45 15.07
N PHE A 417 14.92 -30.46 14.67
CA PHE A 417 16.30 -30.71 14.23
C PHE A 417 17.15 -31.34 15.35
N THR A 418 17.22 -30.72 16.53
CA THR A 418 18.05 -31.21 17.64
C THR A 418 17.62 -32.60 18.08
N TYR A 419 16.31 -32.89 18.11
CA TYR A 419 15.81 -34.21 18.49
C TYR A 419 16.09 -35.28 17.43
N LEU A 420 15.86 -35.01 16.13
CA LEU A 420 16.18 -35.99 15.08
C LEU A 420 17.68 -36.27 15.00
N SER A 421 18.51 -35.23 15.06
CA SER A 421 19.98 -35.35 15.04
C SER A 421 20.54 -36.13 16.25
N THR A 422 19.97 -35.95 17.44
CA THR A 422 20.40 -36.71 18.64
C THR A 422 19.84 -38.14 18.70
N LYS A 423 18.73 -38.43 18.02
CA LYS A 423 18.05 -39.74 18.08
C LYS A 423 18.42 -40.69 16.94
N PHE A 424 18.65 -40.19 15.73
CA PHE A 424 19.09 -40.96 14.55
C PHE A 424 20.56 -40.73 14.20
N GLY A 425 21.27 -39.95 15.02
CA GLY A 425 22.65 -39.57 14.80
C GLY A 425 22.83 -38.45 13.76
N PRO A 426 24.06 -37.95 13.61
CA PRO A 426 24.32 -36.69 12.90
C PRO A 426 24.09 -36.76 11.38
N TYR A 427 23.97 -37.95 10.78
CA TYR A 427 23.58 -38.09 9.37
C TYR A 427 22.14 -37.62 9.09
N GLU A 428 21.16 -37.99 9.93
CA GLU A 428 19.77 -37.50 9.77
C GLU A 428 19.66 -36.01 10.08
N GLY A 429 20.45 -35.53 11.05
CA GLY A 429 20.62 -34.10 11.32
C GLY A 429 21.15 -33.33 10.11
N PHE A 430 22.13 -33.89 9.39
CA PHE A 430 22.62 -33.31 8.14
C PHE A 430 21.54 -33.31 7.04
N ILE A 431 20.84 -34.43 6.83
CA ILE A 431 19.77 -34.54 5.81
C ILE A 431 18.65 -33.52 6.06
N THR A 432 18.22 -33.36 7.32
CA THR A 432 17.17 -32.38 7.70
C THR A 432 17.63 -30.93 7.51
N ILE A 433 18.84 -30.56 7.94
CA ILE A 433 19.37 -29.21 7.65
C ILE A 433 19.49 -28.99 6.13
N ALA A 434 20.16 -29.88 5.41
CA ALA A 434 20.44 -29.74 3.98
C ALA A 434 19.15 -29.58 3.15
N THR A 435 18.11 -30.34 3.50
CA THR A 435 16.80 -30.23 2.85
C THR A 435 16.09 -28.94 3.24
N GLY A 436 16.13 -28.53 4.50
CA GLY A 436 15.53 -27.29 4.99
C GLY A 436 16.14 -26.03 4.37
N THR A 437 17.47 -25.96 4.28
CA THR A 437 18.19 -24.84 3.64
C THR A 437 17.95 -24.81 2.14
N ALA A 438 18.02 -25.96 1.44
CA ALA A 438 17.71 -26.06 0.02
C ALA A 438 16.26 -25.66 -0.29
N PHE A 439 15.30 -26.02 0.57
CA PHE A 439 13.90 -25.63 0.44
C PHE A 439 13.69 -24.11 0.55
N ILE A 440 14.35 -23.46 1.52
CA ILE A 440 14.27 -22.01 1.73
C ILE A 440 14.94 -21.26 0.57
N GLN A 441 16.14 -21.68 0.14
CA GLN A 441 16.84 -21.09 -1.01
C GLN A 441 16.05 -21.22 -2.33
N THR A 442 15.44 -22.38 -2.55
CA THR A 442 14.59 -22.59 -3.72
C THR A 442 13.40 -21.64 -3.70
N ALA A 443 12.82 -21.38 -2.53
CA ALA A 443 11.76 -20.39 -2.38
C ALA A 443 12.21 -18.93 -2.62
N THR A 444 13.36 -18.50 -2.10
CA THR A 444 13.83 -17.13 -2.31
C THR A 444 14.12 -16.88 -3.80
N HIS A 445 14.74 -17.85 -4.49
CA HIS A 445 14.94 -17.80 -5.94
C HIS A 445 13.61 -17.81 -6.72
N ILE A 446 12.64 -18.63 -6.32
CA ILE A 446 11.26 -18.62 -6.88
C ILE A 446 10.63 -17.23 -6.72
N ILE A 447 10.65 -16.65 -5.52
CA ILE A 447 10.06 -15.33 -5.22
C ILE A 447 10.74 -14.23 -6.03
N ALA A 448 12.08 -14.25 -6.13
CA ALA A 448 12.83 -13.33 -6.97
C ALA A 448 12.44 -13.45 -8.45
N SER A 449 12.36 -14.68 -8.99
CA SER A 449 11.96 -14.93 -10.39
C SER A 449 10.52 -14.47 -10.71
N PHE A 450 9.67 -14.33 -9.69
CA PHE A 450 8.29 -13.87 -9.84
C PHE A 450 8.11 -12.37 -9.59
N LYS A 451 9.14 -11.63 -9.16
CA LYS A 451 9.10 -10.18 -8.87
C LYS A 451 8.42 -9.39 -9.99
N GLU A 452 8.85 -9.60 -11.24
CA GLU A 452 8.31 -8.89 -12.39
C GLU A 452 6.94 -9.41 -12.86
N LYS A 453 6.71 -10.74 -12.82
CA LYS A 453 5.39 -11.33 -13.12
C LYS A 453 4.32 -10.80 -12.15
N ARG A 454 4.68 -10.66 -10.86
CA ARG A 454 3.84 -10.08 -9.81
C ARG A 454 3.61 -8.58 -10.04
N LYS A 455 4.66 -7.82 -10.40
CA LYS A 455 4.54 -6.39 -10.76
C LYS A 455 3.52 -6.20 -11.89
N LYS A 456 3.66 -6.95 -12.99
CA LYS A 456 2.73 -6.91 -14.13
C LYS A 456 1.29 -7.29 -13.75
N MET A 457 1.10 -8.32 -12.92
CA MET A 457 -0.24 -8.71 -12.44
C MET A 457 -0.90 -7.60 -11.62
N VAL A 458 -0.17 -6.95 -10.72
CA VAL A 458 -0.72 -5.87 -9.88
C VAL A 458 -0.99 -4.60 -10.71
N ARG A 459 -0.10 -4.23 -11.64
CA ARG A 459 -0.34 -3.12 -12.58
C ARG A 459 -1.62 -3.35 -13.39
N THR A 460 -1.78 -4.51 -14.03
CA THR A 460 -2.98 -4.82 -14.83
C THR A 460 -4.26 -4.90 -14.00
N TYR A 461 -4.18 -5.34 -12.74
CA TYR A 461 -5.30 -5.28 -11.78
C TYR A 461 -5.74 -3.83 -11.52
N PHE A 462 -4.81 -2.91 -11.29
CA PHE A 462 -5.13 -1.49 -11.09
C PHE A 462 -5.59 -0.80 -12.38
N GLU A 463 -5.00 -1.12 -13.55
CA GLU A 463 -5.49 -0.64 -14.85
C GLU A 463 -6.95 -1.07 -15.10
N GLU A 464 -7.29 -2.34 -14.83
CA GLU A 464 -8.67 -2.84 -14.87
C GLU A 464 -9.57 -2.09 -13.88
N HIS A 465 -9.13 -1.90 -12.63
CA HIS A 465 -9.88 -1.18 -11.60
C HIS A 465 -10.17 0.28 -11.98
N TYR A 466 -9.18 1.02 -12.48
CA TYR A 466 -9.36 2.42 -12.88
C TYR A 466 -10.28 2.55 -14.10
N ILE A 467 -10.20 1.65 -15.08
CA ILE A 467 -11.12 1.64 -16.23
C ILE A 467 -12.55 1.33 -15.76
N ARG A 468 -12.73 0.33 -14.88
CA ARG A 468 -14.03 -0.01 -14.29
C ARG A 468 -14.64 1.17 -13.53
N GLN A 469 -13.86 1.82 -12.67
CA GLN A 469 -14.31 2.95 -11.86
C GLN A 469 -14.67 4.15 -12.73
N ALA A 470 -13.83 4.51 -13.70
CA ALA A 470 -14.07 5.64 -14.60
C ALA A 470 -15.29 5.40 -15.52
N GLY A 471 -15.49 4.18 -16.03
CA GLY A 471 -16.65 3.83 -16.83
C GLY A 471 -17.98 3.86 -16.05
N ILE A 472 -17.95 3.51 -14.76
CA ILE A 472 -19.13 3.57 -13.87
C ILE A 472 -19.41 5.00 -13.44
N GLN A 473 -18.41 5.76 -12.96
CA GLN A 473 -18.58 7.17 -12.56
C GLN A 473 -18.98 8.04 -13.77
N GLY A 474 -18.37 7.78 -14.93
CA GLY A 474 -18.69 8.44 -16.20
C GLY A 474 -19.91 7.85 -16.92
N TRP A 475 -20.71 6.97 -16.31
CA TRP A 475 -21.79 6.24 -17.00
C TRP A 475 -22.76 7.15 -17.77
N GLN A 476 -23.13 8.30 -17.19
CA GLN A 476 -23.98 9.29 -17.86
C GLN A 476 -23.35 9.80 -19.17
N THR A 477 -22.06 10.13 -19.15
CA THR A 477 -21.29 10.54 -20.33
C THR A 477 -21.17 9.40 -21.35
N VAL A 478 -20.82 8.19 -20.89
CA VAL A 478 -20.69 7.00 -21.75
C VAL A 478 -22.03 6.66 -22.43
N SER A 479 -23.15 6.81 -21.73
CA SER A 479 -24.49 6.64 -22.29
C SER A 479 -24.88 7.78 -23.24
N ALA A 480 -24.61 9.04 -22.89
CA ALA A 480 -24.96 10.21 -23.69
C ALA A 480 -24.24 10.23 -25.06
N PHE A 481 -22.99 9.79 -25.11
CA PHE A 481 -22.22 9.64 -26.36
C PHE A 481 -22.36 8.25 -27.01
N ASN A 482 -23.25 7.38 -26.49
CA ASN A 482 -23.48 6.01 -26.96
C ASN A 482 -22.20 5.15 -27.06
N GLN A 483 -21.26 5.33 -26.13
CA GLN A 483 -19.96 4.66 -26.09
C GLN A 483 -19.92 3.43 -25.17
N VAL A 484 -21.08 2.91 -24.74
CA VAL A 484 -21.14 1.66 -23.94
C VAL A 484 -20.40 0.50 -24.64
N PRO A 485 -20.52 0.27 -25.96
CA PRO A 485 -19.76 -0.79 -26.64
C PRO A 485 -18.25 -0.51 -26.78
N TYR A 486 -17.82 0.75 -26.61
CA TYR A 486 -16.39 1.10 -26.56
C TYR A 486 -15.81 0.80 -25.17
N GLU A 487 -16.48 1.25 -24.10
CA GLU A 487 -16.04 0.96 -22.73
C GLU A 487 -16.13 -0.53 -22.38
N GLU A 488 -17.13 -1.26 -22.88
CA GLU A 488 -17.20 -2.72 -22.76
C GLU A 488 -15.96 -3.40 -23.37
N ARG A 489 -15.53 -2.98 -24.57
CA ARG A 489 -14.32 -3.51 -25.23
C ARG A 489 -13.05 -3.11 -24.48
N ARG A 490 -12.96 -1.86 -24.01
CA ARG A 490 -11.83 -1.32 -23.24
C ARG A 490 -11.65 -2.07 -21.92
N TYR A 491 -12.74 -2.29 -21.19
CA TYR A 491 -12.77 -3.10 -19.98
C TYR A 491 -12.42 -4.57 -20.28
N THR A 492 -13.01 -5.16 -21.33
CA THR A 492 -12.70 -6.54 -21.75
C THR A 492 -11.21 -6.72 -22.11
N ALA A 493 -10.56 -5.73 -22.71
CA ALA A 493 -9.13 -5.76 -22.99
C ALA A 493 -8.28 -5.70 -21.70
N ALA A 494 -8.68 -4.88 -20.73
CA ALA A 494 -8.03 -4.79 -19.41
C ALA A 494 -8.19 -6.10 -18.61
N VAL A 495 -9.41 -6.64 -18.52
CA VAL A 495 -9.72 -7.93 -17.89
C VAL A 495 -8.91 -9.06 -18.53
N ASN A 496 -8.83 -9.12 -19.86
CA ASN A 496 -8.00 -10.14 -20.53
C ASN A 496 -6.51 -9.98 -20.18
N SER A 497 -6.00 -8.75 -20.12
CA SER A 497 -4.61 -8.46 -19.75
C SER A 497 -4.30 -8.87 -18.31
N HIS A 498 -5.22 -8.58 -17.37
CA HIS A 498 -5.12 -9.02 -15.99
C HIS A 498 -5.20 -10.55 -15.86
N VAL A 499 -6.20 -11.19 -16.49
CA VAL A 499 -6.36 -12.65 -16.48
C VAL A 499 -5.15 -13.36 -17.10
N MET A 500 -4.55 -12.85 -18.17
CA MET A 500 -3.32 -13.40 -18.75
C MET A 500 -2.10 -13.23 -17.81
N ALA A 501 -1.94 -12.07 -17.18
CA ALA A 501 -0.87 -11.84 -16.21
C ALA A 501 -1.01 -12.77 -14.98
N SER A 502 -2.23 -12.87 -14.44
CA SER A 502 -2.58 -13.76 -13.32
C SER A 502 -2.34 -15.23 -13.68
N LYS A 503 -2.82 -15.72 -14.84
CA LYS A 503 -2.55 -17.10 -15.31
C LYS A 503 -1.05 -17.38 -15.45
N GLY A 504 -0.29 -16.43 -16.00
CA GLY A 504 1.17 -16.53 -16.13
C GLY A 504 1.89 -16.62 -14.79
N LEU A 505 1.46 -15.84 -13.79
CA LEU A 505 1.99 -15.90 -12.42
C LEU A 505 1.62 -17.22 -11.74
N TYR A 506 0.33 -17.57 -11.66
CA TYR A 506 -0.14 -18.76 -10.95
C TYR A 506 0.40 -20.06 -11.55
N SER A 507 0.45 -20.20 -12.88
CA SER A 507 1.06 -21.36 -13.54
C SER A 507 2.55 -21.51 -13.16
N SER A 508 3.30 -20.40 -13.21
CA SER A 508 4.70 -20.38 -12.76
C SER A 508 4.84 -20.77 -11.28
N TYR A 509 3.93 -20.27 -10.44
CA TYR A 509 3.90 -20.49 -8.99
C TYR A 509 3.64 -21.95 -8.62
N PHE A 510 2.69 -22.62 -9.28
CA PHE A 510 2.43 -24.04 -9.05
C PHE A 510 3.60 -24.93 -9.49
N VAL A 511 4.24 -24.63 -10.63
CA VAL A 511 5.45 -25.36 -11.08
C VAL A 511 6.62 -25.15 -10.13
N GLY A 512 6.86 -23.91 -9.68
CA GLY A 512 7.89 -23.60 -8.69
C GLY A 512 7.68 -24.34 -7.37
N HIS A 513 6.46 -24.32 -6.83
CA HIS A 513 6.14 -25.07 -5.62
C HIS A 513 6.25 -26.58 -5.82
N ALA A 514 5.83 -27.14 -6.96
CA ALA A 514 6.00 -28.58 -7.22
C ALA A 514 7.47 -29.00 -7.16
N PHE A 515 8.38 -28.22 -7.74
CA PHE A 515 9.83 -28.45 -7.61
C PHE A 515 10.30 -28.32 -6.14
N GLN A 516 9.80 -27.33 -5.41
CA GLN A 516 10.09 -27.13 -3.99
C GLN A 516 9.62 -28.31 -3.11
N TYR A 517 8.48 -28.94 -3.44
CA TYR A 517 7.99 -30.16 -2.80
C TYR A 517 8.84 -31.39 -3.12
N LEU A 518 9.38 -31.51 -4.33
CA LEU A 518 10.29 -32.61 -4.70
C LEU A 518 11.57 -32.60 -3.85
N ILE A 519 12.06 -31.43 -3.44
CA ILE A 519 13.20 -31.32 -2.52
C ILE A 519 12.86 -31.90 -1.14
N LEU A 520 11.71 -31.54 -0.55
CA LEU A 520 11.25 -32.13 0.71
C LEU A 520 11.05 -33.64 0.59
N LEU A 521 10.49 -34.11 -0.53
CA LEU A 521 10.28 -35.54 -0.77
C LEU A 521 11.61 -36.30 -0.89
N ALA A 522 12.62 -35.72 -1.54
CA ALA A 522 13.95 -36.32 -1.65
C ALA A 522 14.64 -36.43 -0.26
N GLY A 523 14.53 -35.39 0.58
CA GLY A 523 15.04 -35.42 1.96
C GLY A 523 14.33 -36.45 2.83
N LEU A 524 12.99 -36.49 2.78
CA LEU A 524 12.17 -37.48 3.46
C LEU A 524 12.52 -38.92 3.02
N LEU A 525 12.71 -39.16 1.72
CA LEU A 525 13.11 -40.47 1.22
C LEU A 525 14.52 -40.85 1.69
N ALA A 526 15.48 -39.92 1.66
CA ALA A 526 16.83 -40.17 2.15
C ALA A 526 16.85 -40.54 3.65
N GLY A 527 16.15 -39.77 4.48
CA GLY A 527 16.02 -40.06 5.92
C GLY A 527 15.26 -41.36 6.20
N ALA A 528 14.21 -41.66 5.41
CA ALA A 528 13.48 -42.92 5.52
C ALA A 528 14.35 -44.15 5.15
N PHE A 529 15.16 -44.07 4.09
CA PHE A 529 16.12 -45.14 3.75
C PHE A 529 17.20 -45.31 4.83
N LEU A 530 17.71 -44.21 5.39
CA LEU A 530 18.68 -44.23 6.48
C LEU A 530 18.09 -44.84 7.77
N ALA A 531 16.85 -44.50 8.11
CA ALA A 531 16.15 -45.08 9.24
C ALA A 531 15.89 -46.59 9.04
N VAL A 532 15.46 -47.02 7.85
CA VAL A 532 15.31 -48.46 7.53
C VAL A 532 16.66 -49.19 7.65
N TYR A 533 17.77 -48.58 7.22
CA TYR A 533 19.11 -49.15 7.41
C TYR A 533 19.48 -49.29 8.90
N GLN A 534 19.19 -48.29 9.75
CA GLN A 534 19.42 -48.39 11.19
C GLN A 534 18.55 -49.47 11.85
N ILE A 535 17.30 -49.65 11.41
CA ILE A 535 16.39 -50.66 11.92
C ILE A 535 16.85 -52.08 11.56
N THR A 536 17.31 -52.32 10.33
CA THR A 536 17.83 -53.64 9.93
C THR A 536 19.14 -54.02 10.63
N HIS A 537 19.89 -53.02 11.14
CA HIS A 537 21.08 -53.22 11.97
C HIS A 537 20.78 -53.15 13.48
N GLY A 538 19.51 -53.10 13.90
CA GLY A 538 19.08 -53.12 15.30
C GLY A 538 19.36 -51.85 16.11
N GLN A 539 19.68 -50.74 15.44
CA GLN A 539 20.03 -49.46 16.09
C GLN A 539 18.81 -48.56 16.37
N ALA A 540 17.68 -48.79 15.69
CA ALA A 540 16.44 -48.03 15.83
C ALA A 540 15.21 -48.96 15.76
N THR A 541 14.06 -48.50 16.26
CA THR A 541 12.82 -49.30 16.34
C THR A 541 11.84 -49.03 15.19
N ALA A 542 10.79 -49.86 15.09
CA ALA A 542 9.68 -49.60 14.17
C ALA A 542 8.89 -48.33 14.55
N GLY A 543 8.81 -48.00 15.84
CA GLY A 543 8.24 -46.75 16.33
C GLY A 543 9.10 -45.54 16.02
N ASP A 544 10.43 -45.68 16.04
CA ASP A 544 11.34 -44.61 15.60
C ASP A 544 11.08 -44.22 14.14
N PHE A 545 10.84 -45.19 13.23
CA PHE A 545 10.45 -44.90 11.84
C PHE A 545 9.18 -44.04 11.75
N VAL A 546 8.11 -44.43 12.46
CA VAL A 546 6.83 -43.69 12.47
C VAL A 546 7.00 -42.28 13.05
N MET A 547 7.82 -42.14 14.09
CA MET A 547 8.18 -40.86 14.70
C MET A 547 8.92 -39.95 13.71
N LEU A 548 9.90 -40.47 12.97
CA LEU A 548 10.65 -39.72 11.95
C LEU A 548 9.73 -39.23 10.82
N LEU A 549 8.89 -40.10 10.26
CA LEU A 549 7.91 -39.70 9.24
C LEU A 549 6.95 -38.60 9.74
N THR A 550 6.57 -38.65 11.02
CA THR A 550 5.64 -37.69 11.62
C THR A 550 6.29 -36.32 11.87
N TYR A 551 7.54 -36.28 12.34
CA TYR A 551 8.31 -35.02 12.44
C TYR A 551 8.55 -34.40 11.05
N TRP A 552 8.92 -35.20 10.06
CA TRP A 552 9.10 -34.73 8.68
C TRP A 552 7.82 -34.08 8.11
N ALA A 553 6.64 -34.64 8.39
CA ALA A 553 5.38 -34.03 8.00
C ALA A 553 5.15 -32.66 8.66
N GLN A 554 5.45 -32.52 9.97
CA GLN A 554 5.34 -31.26 10.71
C GLN A 554 6.31 -30.18 10.18
N LEU A 555 7.57 -30.54 9.93
CA LEU A 555 8.62 -29.64 9.43
C LEU A 555 8.21 -28.87 8.15
N THR A 556 7.32 -29.44 7.34
CA THR A 556 6.85 -28.81 6.10
C THR A 556 6.07 -27.49 6.31
N SER A 557 5.51 -27.25 7.51
CA SER A 557 4.76 -26.02 7.80
C SER A 557 5.68 -24.84 8.18
N PRO A 558 6.55 -24.92 9.21
CA PRO A 558 7.56 -23.89 9.51
C PRO A 558 8.39 -23.48 8.29
N LEU A 559 8.86 -24.46 7.50
CA LEU A 559 9.68 -24.19 6.32
C LEU A 559 8.93 -23.35 5.27
N ARG A 560 7.65 -23.64 5.01
CA ARG A 560 6.81 -22.82 4.09
C ARG A 560 6.60 -21.41 4.66
N PHE A 561 6.29 -21.30 5.93
CA PHE A 561 6.07 -20.01 6.59
C PHE A 561 7.32 -19.10 6.47
N PHE A 562 8.50 -19.58 6.90
CA PHE A 562 9.74 -18.81 6.80
C PHE A 562 10.10 -18.45 5.35
N SER A 563 9.77 -19.32 4.40
CA SER A 563 9.96 -19.06 2.97
C SER A 563 9.12 -17.90 2.42
N GLN A 564 8.00 -17.56 3.08
CA GLN A 564 7.11 -16.47 2.69
C GLN A 564 7.23 -15.23 3.61
N LEU A 565 7.66 -15.39 4.85
CA LEU A 565 7.72 -14.37 5.90
C LEU A 565 8.34 -13.03 5.43
N GLY A 566 9.51 -13.08 4.81
CA GLY A 566 10.21 -11.86 4.33
C GLY A 566 9.45 -11.12 3.23
N LYS A 567 8.64 -11.83 2.41
CA LYS A 567 7.74 -11.20 1.43
C LYS A 567 6.56 -10.54 2.15
N SER A 568 5.94 -11.21 3.12
CA SER A 568 4.78 -10.68 3.86
C SER A 568 5.16 -9.42 4.62
N ILE A 569 6.19 -9.49 5.47
CA ILE A 569 6.72 -8.32 6.22
C ILE A 569 7.07 -7.17 5.26
N SER A 570 7.72 -7.44 4.12
CA SER A 570 8.04 -6.40 3.13
C SER A 570 6.80 -5.75 2.49
N GLN A 571 5.66 -6.45 2.42
CA GLN A 571 4.40 -5.89 1.96
C GLN A 571 3.71 -5.11 3.09
N ASP A 572 3.49 -5.76 4.25
CA ASP A 572 2.83 -5.15 5.41
C ASP A 572 3.55 -3.88 5.87
N LEU A 573 4.89 -3.82 5.79
CA LEU A 573 5.65 -2.61 6.09
C LEU A 573 5.38 -1.45 5.11
N VAL A 574 5.19 -1.72 3.82
CA VAL A 574 4.85 -0.67 2.83
C VAL A 574 3.43 -0.14 3.07
N HIS A 575 2.53 -1.02 3.51
CA HIS A 575 1.17 -0.66 3.94
C HIS A 575 1.20 0.16 5.25
N ALA A 576 2.05 -0.24 6.21
CA ALA A 576 2.24 0.44 7.49
C ALA A 576 2.90 1.82 7.35
N GLU A 577 3.95 1.98 6.53
CA GLU A 577 4.62 3.28 6.31
C GLU A 577 3.64 4.32 5.73
N ARG A 578 2.69 3.89 4.88
CA ARG A 578 1.63 4.76 4.36
C ARG A 578 0.72 5.30 5.48
N LEU A 579 0.35 4.47 6.46
CA LEU A 579 -0.41 4.95 7.61
C LEU A 579 0.48 5.78 8.56
N LEU A 580 1.76 5.44 8.71
CA LEU A 580 2.72 6.20 9.53
C LEU A 580 2.95 7.61 8.99
N ASP A 581 3.08 7.76 7.66
CA ASP A 581 3.19 9.03 6.95
C ASP A 581 1.97 9.94 7.21
N VAL A 582 0.77 9.37 7.16
CA VAL A 582 -0.47 10.09 7.53
C VAL A 582 -0.50 10.43 9.02
N MET A 583 -0.25 9.47 9.92
CA MET A 583 -0.30 9.65 11.38
C MET A 583 0.80 10.55 11.96
N THR A 584 1.87 10.82 11.19
CA THR A 584 2.94 11.77 11.56
C THR A 584 2.85 13.09 10.80
N THR A 585 1.91 13.22 9.87
CA THR A 585 1.56 14.52 9.27
C THR A 585 1.05 15.45 10.37
N LYS A 586 1.50 16.70 10.34
CA LYS A 586 1.03 17.74 11.26
C LYS A 586 0.04 18.64 10.54
N PRO A 587 -1.07 19.06 11.18
CA PRO A 587 -1.93 20.07 10.59
C PRO A 587 -1.14 21.37 10.40
N SER A 588 -1.31 22.04 9.25
CA SER A 588 -0.63 23.31 8.97
C SER A 588 -1.23 24.48 9.76
N VAL A 589 -2.51 24.40 10.11
CA VAL A 589 -3.17 25.28 11.08
C VAL A 589 -2.97 24.69 12.47
N VAL A 590 -2.28 25.40 13.35
CA VAL A 590 -1.94 24.94 14.72
C VAL A 590 -2.53 25.90 15.75
N GLU A 591 -3.06 25.36 16.85
CA GLU A 591 -3.51 26.15 18.01
C GLU A 591 -2.32 26.49 18.92
N LYS A 592 -2.26 27.75 19.39
CA LYS A 592 -1.21 28.19 20.32
C LYS A 592 -1.42 27.63 21.72
N PRO A 593 -0.37 27.34 22.50
CA PRO A 593 -0.51 26.79 23.87
C PRO A 593 -1.29 27.69 24.84
N ASP A 594 -1.36 28.99 24.58
CA ASP A 594 -2.05 30.02 25.36
C ASP A 594 -3.33 30.56 24.70
N ALA A 595 -3.80 29.88 23.65
CA ALA A 595 -5.00 30.25 22.89
C ALA A 595 -6.25 30.33 23.77
N ARG A 596 -7.19 31.20 23.38
CA ARG A 596 -8.34 31.56 24.21
C ARG A 596 -9.66 31.37 23.47
N PRO A 597 -10.77 31.02 24.15
CA PRO A 597 -12.10 31.07 23.56
C PRO A 597 -12.38 32.48 23.04
N LEU A 598 -12.92 32.57 21.82
CA LEU A 598 -13.25 33.84 21.15
C LEU A 598 -14.27 34.63 22.00
N LYS A 599 -13.91 35.84 22.42
CA LYS A 599 -14.85 36.74 23.12
C LYS A 599 -15.43 37.73 22.14
N LEU A 600 -16.59 37.40 21.60
CA LEU A 600 -17.36 38.29 20.74
C LEU A 600 -17.97 39.45 21.54
N LYS A 601 -18.02 40.61 20.90
CA LYS A 601 -18.62 41.87 21.36
C LYS A 601 -19.45 42.52 20.25
N GLY A 602 -19.50 41.89 19.07
CA GLY A 602 -20.19 42.38 17.88
C GLY A 602 -19.65 41.82 16.56
N GLY A 603 -18.56 41.04 16.57
CA GLY A 603 -18.05 40.41 15.35
C GLY A 603 -17.50 41.42 14.34
N LYS A 604 -16.85 42.50 14.81
CA LYS A 604 -16.07 43.39 13.93
C LYS A 604 -14.88 42.61 13.37
N VAL A 605 -14.63 42.67 12.07
CA VAL A 605 -13.52 41.94 11.43
C VAL A 605 -12.52 42.90 10.79
N GLU A 606 -11.23 42.68 11.01
CA GLU A 606 -10.15 43.47 10.40
C GLU A 606 -9.10 42.56 9.74
N PHE A 607 -8.94 42.71 8.42
CA PHE A 607 -7.81 42.19 7.66
C PHE A 607 -6.74 43.29 7.62
N ARG A 608 -5.55 43.01 8.19
CA ARG A 608 -4.43 43.95 8.24
C ARG A 608 -3.25 43.39 7.46
N ASN A 609 -2.93 44.00 6.32
CA ASN A 609 -1.87 43.65 5.39
C ASN A 609 -1.80 42.14 5.05
N VAL A 610 -2.96 41.53 4.78
CA VAL A 610 -3.09 40.08 4.63
C VAL A 610 -2.55 39.61 3.27
N SER A 611 -1.57 38.73 3.31
CA SER A 611 -1.07 38.00 2.15
C SER A 611 -1.26 36.50 2.33
N PHE A 612 -1.50 35.78 1.23
CA PHE A 612 -1.69 34.33 1.24
C PHE A 612 -1.34 33.68 -0.10
N SER A 613 -0.73 32.49 -0.03
CA SER A 613 -0.43 31.59 -1.15
C SER A 613 -0.66 30.15 -0.69
N TYR A 614 -1.29 29.31 -1.52
CA TYR A 614 -1.41 27.87 -1.26
C TYR A 614 -0.05 27.18 -1.36
N ASP A 615 0.64 27.29 -2.51
CA ASP A 615 1.87 26.54 -2.81
C ASP A 615 3.17 27.31 -2.52
N LYS A 616 3.09 28.50 -1.90
CA LYS A 616 4.19 29.49 -1.72
C LYS A 616 4.81 30.05 -3.03
N LYS A 617 4.52 29.46 -4.20
CA LYS A 617 5.04 29.86 -5.52
C LYS A 617 4.28 31.02 -6.17
N LYS A 618 3.06 31.30 -5.72
CA LYS A 618 2.16 32.30 -6.32
C LYS A 618 1.21 32.87 -5.27
N ASP A 619 1.32 34.15 -4.97
CA ASP A 619 0.38 34.83 -4.08
C ASP A 619 -1.01 34.94 -4.72
N ILE A 620 -2.02 34.57 -3.94
CA ILE A 620 -3.44 34.65 -4.29
C ILE A 620 -4.08 35.91 -3.68
N LEU A 621 -3.61 36.30 -2.49
CA LEU A 621 -3.93 37.58 -1.84
C LEU A 621 -2.62 38.30 -1.49
N LYS A 622 -2.58 39.61 -1.66
CA LYS A 622 -1.41 40.44 -1.41
C LYS A 622 -1.81 41.71 -0.66
N GLY A 623 -1.27 41.90 0.54
CA GLY A 623 -1.44 43.15 1.31
C GLY A 623 -2.90 43.60 1.49
N VAL A 624 -3.85 42.65 1.57
CA VAL A 624 -5.27 42.95 1.68
C VAL A 624 -5.55 43.65 3.01
N ASN A 625 -6.13 44.84 2.92
CA ASN A 625 -6.53 45.66 4.05
C ASN A 625 -8.03 45.94 3.96
N VAL A 626 -8.81 45.45 4.92
CA VAL A 626 -10.28 45.54 4.97
C VAL A 626 -10.71 45.67 6.43
N SER A 627 -11.61 46.59 6.74
CA SER A 627 -12.22 46.74 8.07
C SER A 627 -13.74 46.69 7.94
N VAL A 628 -14.36 45.68 8.54
CA VAL A 628 -15.81 45.46 8.53
C VAL A 628 -16.38 45.73 9.93
N PRO A 629 -17.24 46.76 10.09
CA PRO A 629 -17.93 47.02 11.35
C PRO A 629 -18.85 45.88 11.80
N THR A 630 -19.16 45.88 13.10
CA THR A 630 -20.21 45.05 13.71
C THR A 630 -21.54 45.22 12.96
N GLY A 631 -22.16 44.11 12.56
CA GLY A 631 -23.54 44.11 12.04
C GLY A 631 -23.71 44.60 10.60
N THR A 632 -22.63 44.95 9.90
CA THR A 632 -22.70 45.37 8.48
C THR A 632 -22.62 44.19 7.52
N THR A 633 -23.27 44.33 6.37
CA THR A 633 -23.21 43.41 5.23
C THR A 633 -22.17 43.91 4.23
N VAL A 634 -21.15 43.09 3.98
CA VAL A 634 -20.03 43.40 3.10
C VAL A 634 -19.95 42.40 1.95
N ALA A 635 -19.79 42.92 0.73
CA ALA A 635 -19.72 42.11 -0.48
C ALA A 635 -18.32 42.12 -1.13
N PHE A 636 -17.86 40.96 -1.60
CA PHE A 636 -16.65 40.82 -2.43
C PHE A 636 -17.03 40.47 -3.87
N VAL A 637 -16.60 41.31 -4.81
CA VAL A 637 -16.86 41.14 -6.25
C VAL A 637 -15.56 41.20 -7.05
N GLY A 638 -15.58 40.70 -8.28
CA GLY A 638 -14.38 40.58 -9.11
C GLY A 638 -14.40 39.30 -9.94
N ALA A 639 -13.41 39.14 -10.83
CA ALA A 639 -13.30 38.00 -11.74
C ALA A 639 -13.18 36.64 -11.03
N THR A 640 -13.42 35.56 -11.77
CA THR A 640 -13.07 34.19 -11.35
C THR A 640 -11.57 34.09 -11.09
N GLY A 641 -11.16 33.39 -10.03
CA GLY A 641 -9.76 33.28 -9.64
C GLY A 641 -9.15 34.52 -8.95
N ALA A 642 -9.88 35.63 -8.79
CA ALA A 642 -9.36 36.86 -8.17
C ALA A 642 -9.10 36.79 -6.65
N GLY A 643 -9.37 35.66 -6.00
CA GLY A 643 -9.11 35.44 -4.56
C GLY A 643 -10.35 35.48 -3.65
N LYS A 644 -11.54 35.85 -4.15
CA LYS A 644 -12.77 36.08 -3.36
C LYS A 644 -13.06 35.02 -2.29
N SER A 645 -13.33 33.77 -2.69
CA SER A 645 -13.64 32.67 -1.75
C SER A 645 -12.43 32.22 -0.92
N THR A 646 -11.20 32.62 -1.28
CA THR A 646 -10.01 32.44 -0.42
C THR A 646 -10.05 33.37 0.80
N ILE A 647 -10.64 34.56 0.69
CA ILE A 647 -10.87 35.46 1.82
C ILE A 647 -11.82 34.79 2.84
N LEU A 648 -12.91 34.16 2.37
CA LEU A 648 -13.83 33.40 3.23
C LEU A 648 -13.14 32.18 3.88
N LYS A 649 -12.37 31.40 3.11
CA LYS A 649 -11.58 30.25 3.60
C LYS A 649 -10.57 30.64 4.70
N LEU A 650 -9.98 31.83 4.62
CA LEU A 650 -9.07 32.35 5.65
C LEU A 650 -9.81 32.87 6.89
N LEU A 651 -11.00 33.44 6.73
CA LEU A 651 -11.81 33.93 7.86
C LEU A 651 -12.36 32.79 8.73
N ASP A 652 -12.80 31.67 8.13
CA ASP A 652 -13.14 30.43 8.85
C ASP A 652 -11.90 29.57 9.23
N ARG A 653 -10.70 30.12 9.03
CA ARG A 653 -9.38 29.55 9.36
C ARG A 653 -9.22 28.10 8.85
N PHE A 654 -9.51 27.85 7.58
CA PHE A 654 -9.15 26.59 6.90
C PHE A 654 -7.65 26.51 6.56
N TYR A 655 -7.00 27.67 6.45
CA TYR A 655 -5.56 27.88 6.30
C TYR A 655 -5.18 29.10 7.16
N ASP A 656 -3.91 29.20 7.55
CA ASP A 656 -3.37 30.40 8.19
C ASP A 656 -2.76 31.37 7.16
N VAL A 657 -2.79 32.68 7.43
CA VAL A 657 -2.25 33.71 6.53
C VAL A 657 -0.72 33.64 6.44
N THR A 658 -0.14 33.84 5.25
CA THR A 658 1.32 33.83 5.06
C THR A 658 1.96 35.17 5.47
N GLY A 659 1.19 36.26 5.44
CA GLY A 659 1.58 37.57 5.96
C GLY A 659 0.39 38.34 6.54
N GLY A 660 0.66 39.27 7.45
CA GLY A 660 -0.37 40.10 8.09
C GLY A 660 -1.10 39.42 9.26
N SER A 661 -2.34 39.87 9.51
CA SER A 661 -3.24 39.34 10.53
C SER A 661 -4.71 39.51 10.14
N ILE A 662 -5.57 38.57 10.56
CA ILE A 662 -7.03 38.70 10.54
C ILE A 662 -7.48 38.74 12.00
N GLN A 663 -8.28 39.74 12.38
CA GLN A 663 -8.72 39.96 13.75
C GLN A 663 -10.25 40.02 13.85
N ILE A 664 -10.82 39.42 14.90
CA ILE A 664 -12.25 39.49 15.24
C ILE A 664 -12.40 40.14 16.62
N ASP A 665 -13.11 41.26 16.69
CA ASP A 665 -13.24 42.14 17.87
C ASP A 665 -11.88 42.50 18.53
N GLY A 666 -10.84 42.61 17.70
CA GLY A 666 -9.46 42.92 18.10
C GLY A 666 -8.61 41.72 18.57
N GLN A 667 -9.11 40.49 18.45
CA GLN A 667 -8.39 39.24 18.73
C GLN A 667 -7.92 38.61 17.41
N ASP A 668 -6.63 38.32 17.24
CA ASP A 668 -6.14 37.62 16.05
C ASP A 668 -6.70 36.19 16.01
N ILE A 669 -7.23 35.74 14.86
CA ILE A 669 -7.81 34.39 14.73
C ILE A 669 -6.80 33.26 15.00
N ARG A 670 -5.49 33.57 15.00
CA ARG A 670 -4.39 32.66 15.38
C ARG A 670 -4.22 32.48 16.89
N ASP A 671 -4.72 33.42 17.68
CA ASP A 671 -4.69 33.40 19.16
C ASP A 671 -5.98 32.80 19.75
N VAL A 672 -6.92 32.44 18.88
CA VAL A 672 -8.23 31.89 19.24
C VAL A 672 -8.21 30.35 19.23
N THR A 673 -8.86 29.76 20.22
CA THR A 673 -9.02 28.31 20.36
C THR A 673 -9.84 27.71 19.22
N ILE A 674 -9.26 26.68 18.56
CA ILE A 674 -9.93 25.85 17.55
C ILE A 674 -10.21 24.43 18.11
N SER A 675 -9.86 24.18 19.37
CA SER A 675 -9.74 22.89 20.05
C SER A 675 -10.66 21.76 19.59
N ARG A 676 -10.06 20.57 19.49
CA ARG A 676 -10.57 19.24 19.08
C ARG A 676 -11.96 18.82 19.61
N TYR A 677 -12.52 19.54 20.57
CA TYR A 677 -13.83 19.27 21.18
C TYR A 677 -14.81 20.45 21.10
N VAL A 678 -14.34 21.68 20.92
CA VAL A 678 -15.16 22.90 20.77
C VAL A 678 -14.45 23.88 19.85
N TRP A 679 -14.84 23.88 18.57
CA TRP A 679 -14.38 24.84 17.56
C TRP A 679 -14.98 26.23 17.80
N TYR A 680 -14.61 26.95 18.86
CA TYR A 680 -15.23 28.24 19.23
C TYR A 680 -15.32 29.23 18.07
N LEU A 681 -14.26 29.37 17.27
CA LEU A 681 -14.25 30.21 16.06
C LEU A 681 -15.33 29.76 15.04
N ARG A 682 -15.31 28.48 14.64
CA ARG A 682 -16.26 27.95 13.66
C ARG A 682 -17.65 27.66 14.23
N GLN A 683 -17.87 27.81 15.53
CA GLN A 683 -19.20 27.79 16.15
C GLN A 683 -19.91 29.12 15.89
N SER A 684 -19.19 30.23 16.06
CA SER A 684 -19.70 31.59 15.83
C SER A 684 -19.85 31.97 14.36
N ILE A 685 -19.11 31.31 13.45
CA ILE A 685 -19.19 31.51 12.00
C ILE A 685 -20.16 30.50 11.37
N GLY A 686 -21.09 30.94 10.52
CA GLY A 686 -21.94 30.07 9.70
C GLY A 686 -21.70 30.31 8.21
N ILE A 687 -21.61 29.23 7.43
CA ILE A 687 -21.27 29.29 6.01
C ILE A 687 -22.35 28.63 5.14
N VAL A 688 -22.73 29.31 4.06
CA VAL A 688 -23.46 28.73 2.92
C VAL A 688 -22.47 28.59 1.77
N PRO A 689 -21.98 27.36 1.48
CA PRO A 689 -20.98 27.14 0.43
C PRO A 689 -21.61 27.11 -0.97
N GLN A 690 -20.79 27.41 -1.98
CA GLN A 690 -21.17 27.39 -3.40
C GLN A 690 -21.75 26.04 -3.84
N SER A 691 -21.17 24.92 -3.36
CA SER A 691 -21.55 23.55 -3.70
C SER A 691 -21.85 22.73 -2.43
N PRO A 692 -23.08 22.75 -1.91
CA PRO A 692 -23.46 21.98 -0.72
C PRO A 692 -23.45 20.46 -0.95
N ILE A 693 -22.87 19.72 -0.01
CA ILE A 693 -22.90 18.25 0.02
C ILE A 693 -23.96 17.77 1.02
N LEU A 694 -24.67 16.68 0.67
CA LEU A 694 -25.54 15.93 1.58
C LEU A 694 -24.93 14.57 1.91
N PHE A 695 -25.21 14.08 3.11
CA PHE A 695 -24.91 12.71 3.52
C PHE A 695 -26.05 11.78 3.11
N ASP A 696 -25.78 10.48 2.91
CA ASP A 696 -26.77 9.42 2.60
C ASP A 696 -27.70 9.10 3.80
N ASP A 697 -28.51 10.08 4.18
CA ASP A 697 -29.34 10.09 5.39
C ASP A 697 -30.63 10.90 5.16
N THR A 698 -31.53 10.94 6.14
CA THR A 698 -32.78 11.70 6.10
C THR A 698 -32.56 13.21 5.87
N VAL A 699 -33.55 13.90 5.32
CA VAL A 699 -33.56 15.37 5.23
C VAL A 699 -33.44 15.99 6.63
N MET A 700 -34.18 15.46 7.61
CA MET A 700 -34.11 15.88 9.02
C MET A 700 -32.67 15.89 9.55
N ASN A 701 -31.98 14.74 9.48
CA ASN A 701 -30.60 14.61 9.98
C ASN A 701 -29.63 15.48 9.18
N ASN A 702 -29.79 15.56 7.84
CA ASN A 702 -28.96 16.41 7.01
C ASN A 702 -29.04 17.89 7.40
N ILE A 703 -30.19 18.39 7.86
CA ILE A 703 -30.34 19.78 8.31
C ILE A 703 -29.90 19.94 9.78
N ARG A 704 -30.31 19.01 10.66
CA ARG A 704 -29.89 18.93 12.08
C ARG A 704 -28.37 18.81 12.25
N TYR A 705 -27.63 18.33 11.26
CA TYR A 705 -26.16 18.32 11.22
C TYR A 705 -25.53 19.69 11.57
N ALA A 706 -26.20 20.80 11.27
CA ALA A 706 -25.71 22.14 11.61
C ALA A 706 -25.73 22.46 13.12
N ARG A 707 -26.62 21.81 13.88
CA ARG A 707 -26.73 21.89 15.34
C ARG A 707 -27.45 20.65 15.88
N LEU A 708 -26.68 19.62 16.26
CA LEU A 708 -27.21 18.29 16.63
C LEU A 708 -28.19 18.31 17.82
N THR A 709 -28.13 19.34 18.67
CA THR A 709 -29.03 19.56 19.81
C THR A 709 -30.36 20.24 19.46
N ALA A 710 -30.59 20.61 18.19
CA ALA A 710 -31.79 21.35 17.78
C ALA A 710 -33.03 20.47 17.69
N THR A 711 -34.17 20.96 18.19
CA THR A 711 -35.45 20.21 18.18
C THR A 711 -36.04 20.10 16.77
N ASP A 712 -37.06 19.26 16.60
CA ASP A 712 -37.76 19.11 15.32
C ASP A 712 -38.43 20.43 14.89
N GLU A 713 -39.01 21.16 15.84
CA GLU A 713 -39.64 22.47 15.63
C GLU A 713 -38.65 23.53 15.14
N GLU A 714 -37.43 23.54 15.67
CA GLU A 714 -36.36 24.44 15.21
C GLU A 714 -35.93 24.11 13.78
N VAL A 715 -35.84 22.83 13.41
CA VAL A 715 -35.57 22.39 12.03
C VAL A 715 -36.71 22.81 11.10
N TYR A 716 -37.98 22.61 11.49
CA TYR A 716 -39.13 23.08 10.72
C TYR A 716 -39.14 24.60 10.55
N GLY A 717 -38.79 25.36 11.58
CA GLY A 717 -38.64 26.81 11.53
C GLY A 717 -37.56 27.25 10.53
N ALA A 718 -36.36 26.66 10.61
CA ALA A 718 -35.27 26.94 9.68
C ALA A 718 -35.63 26.59 8.21
N CYS A 719 -36.37 25.50 7.99
CA CYS A 719 -36.84 25.12 6.66
C CYS A 719 -37.92 26.04 6.09
N LYS A 720 -38.76 26.64 6.94
CA LYS A 720 -39.75 27.65 6.53
C LYS A 720 -39.06 28.95 6.15
N ALA A 721 -38.13 29.41 6.98
CA ALA A 721 -37.31 30.59 6.68
C ALA A 721 -36.44 30.43 5.41
N ALA A 722 -35.96 29.22 5.11
CA ALA A 722 -35.24 28.89 3.88
C ALA A 722 -36.13 28.53 2.67
N ALA A 723 -37.46 28.73 2.75
CA ALA A 723 -38.43 28.45 1.68
C ALA A 723 -38.37 27.02 1.09
N ILE A 724 -38.09 26.00 1.93
CA ILE A 724 -37.95 24.60 1.52
C ILE A 724 -38.91 23.65 2.24
N HIS A 725 -39.53 24.07 3.35
CA HIS A 725 -40.46 23.25 4.14
C HIS A 725 -41.57 22.60 3.31
N ASP A 726 -42.31 23.38 2.51
CA ASP A 726 -43.47 22.88 1.76
C ASP A 726 -43.07 21.87 0.68
N HIS A 727 -41.86 22.01 0.13
CA HIS A 727 -41.30 21.06 -0.84
C HIS A 727 -40.86 19.75 -0.15
N ILE A 728 -40.25 19.82 1.04
CA ILE A 728 -39.93 18.64 1.85
C ILE A 728 -41.21 17.90 2.25
N MET A 729 -42.26 18.63 2.65
CA MET A 729 -43.58 18.06 2.95
C MET A 729 -44.30 17.49 1.71
N GLY A 730 -43.84 17.83 0.50
CA GLY A 730 -44.27 17.22 -0.76
C GLY A 730 -43.60 15.89 -1.10
N PHE A 731 -42.55 15.49 -0.37
CA PHE A 731 -41.95 14.16 -0.50
C PHE A 731 -42.81 13.08 0.16
N THR A 732 -42.78 11.86 -0.37
CA THR A 732 -43.59 10.72 0.10
C THR A 732 -43.34 10.34 1.57
N GLU A 733 -42.17 10.67 2.11
CA GLU A 733 -41.79 10.42 3.52
C GLU A 733 -41.50 11.73 4.27
N GLY A 734 -41.91 12.89 3.71
CA GLY A 734 -41.68 14.20 4.31
C GLY A 734 -40.21 14.42 4.70
N TYR A 735 -39.98 14.70 5.99
CA TYR A 735 -38.66 14.91 6.58
C TYR A 735 -37.81 13.66 6.80
N THR A 736 -38.41 12.46 6.84
CA THR A 736 -37.65 11.20 6.95
C THR A 736 -37.18 10.69 5.59
N THR A 737 -37.63 11.29 4.48
CA THR A 737 -37.13 11.04 3.12
C THR A 737 -35.60 11.01 3.11
N ARG A 738 -35.02 9.92 2.62
CA ARG A 738 -33.57 9.77 2.51
C ARG A 738 -33.04 10.50 1.27
N VAL A 739 -32.02 11.32 1.44
CA VAL A 739 -31.35 12.12 0.41
C VAL A 739 -29.86 11.79 0.39
N GLY A 740 -29.11 12.26 -0.62
CA GLY A 740 -27.68 11.99 -0.77
C GLY A 740 -27.31 11.56 -2.18
N GLU A 741 -26.24 10.76 -2.32
CA GLU A 741 -25.86 10.13 -3.59
C GLU A 741 -26.85 9.01 -3.95
N ARG A 742 -27.36 8.30 -2.94
CA ARG A 742 -28.17 7.08 -3.05
C ARG A 742 -29.64 7.27 -2.67
N GLY A 743 -30.02 8.47 -2.20
CA GLY A 743 -31.38 8.85 -1.86
C GLY A 743 -32.11 9.60 -3.00
N VAL A 744 -33.17 10.33 -2.64
CA VAL A 744 -33.83 11.30 -3.52
C VAL A 744 -32.82 12.37 -3.90
N LYS A 745 -32.64 12.58 -5.22
CA LYS A 745 -31.76 13.63 -5.74
C LYS A 745 -32.52 14.95 -5.83
N LEU A 746 -31.96 15.96 -5.17
CA LEU A 746 -32.49 17.31 -5.11
C LEU A 746 -31.91 18.18 -6.23
N SER A 747 -32.65 19.20 -6.66
CA SER A 747 -32.13 20.22 -7.58
C SER A 747 -31.05 21.09 -6.93
N GLY A 748 -30.26 21.79 -7.75
CA GLY A 748 -29.24 22.73 -7.24
C GLY A 748 -29.83 23.80 -6.31
N GLY A 749 -31.01 24.32 -6.64
CA GLY A 749 -31.72 25.28 -5.80
C GLY A 749 -32.25 24.68 -4.49
N GLU A 750 -32.67 23.42 -4.47
CA GLU A 750 -33.06 22.72 -3.23
C GLU A 750 -31.86 22.43 -2.33
N LEU A 751 -30.74 21.97 -2.89
CA LEU A 751 -29.47 21.79 -2.17
C LEU A 751 -29.00 23.10 -1.53
N GLN A 752 -29.10 24.20 -2.27
CA GLN A 752 -28.74 25.54 -1.80
C GLN A 752 -29.72 26.04 -0.73
N ARG A 753 -31.03 25.79 -0.85
CA ARG A 753 -32.00 26.06 0.23
C ARG A 753 -31.74 25.23 1.50
N ILE A 754 -31.32 23.98 1.38
CA ILE A 754 -30.92 23.15 2.53
C ILE A 754 -29.64 23.70 3.20
N ALA A 755 -28.68 24.21 2.45
CA ALA A 755 -27.50 24.88 3.01
C ALA A 755 -27.87 26.17 3.76
N ILE A 756 -28.85 26.93 3.26
CA ILE A 756 -29.38 28.11 3.94
C ILE A 756 -30.14 27.70 5.22
N ALA A 757 -30.96 26.64 5.18
CA ALA A 757 -31.62 26.10 6.37
C ALA A 757 -30.61 25.66 7.46
N ARG A 758 -29.49 25.02 7.06
CA ARG A 758 -28.36 24.70 7.95
C ARG A 758 -27.77 25.97 8.60
N ALA A 759 -27.49 27.02 7.81
CA ALA A 759 -26.94 28.26 8.33
C ALA A 759 -27.91 29.00 9.29
N ILE A 760 -29.22 28.97 9.00
CA ILE A 760 -30.26 29.52 9.87
C ILE A 760 -30.35 28.74 11.19
N LEU A 761 -30.38 27.40 11.14
CA LEU A 761 -30.47 26.53 12.32
C LEU A 761 -29.25 26.67 13.25
N LYS A 762 -28.06 26.91 12.67
CA LYS A 762 -26.82 27.12 13.43
C LYS A 762 -26.85 28.40 14.28
N GLN A 763 -27.60 29.41 13.86
CA GLN A 763 -27.70 30.73 14.52
C GLN A 763 -26.32 31.39 14.80
N PRO A 764 -25.46 31.54 13.76
CA PRO A 764 -24.12 32.14 13.91
C PRO A 764 -24.17 33.66 14.17
N GLU A 765 -23.09 34.23 14.70
CA GLU A 765 -22.89 35.69 14.83
C GLU A 765 -22.24 36.31 13.59
N ILE A 766 -21.45 35.55 12.84
CA ILE A 766 -20.82 35.95 11.57
C ILE A 766 -21.33 35.04 10.45
N VAL A 767 -21.82 35.63 9.35
CA VAL A 767 -22.43 34.88 8.23
C VAL A 767 -21.54 34.99 6.99
N LEU A 768 -21.20 33.84 6.38
CA LEU A 768 -20.44 33.75 5.13
C LEU A 768 -21.33 33.15 4.03
N LEU A 769 -21.55 33.88 2.95
CA LEU A 769 -22.34 33.43 1.79
C LEU A 769 -21.43 33.37 0.56
N ASP A 770 -21.13 32.16 0.07
CA ASP A 770 -20.31 31.93 -1.13
C ASP A 770 -21.24 31.53 -2.30
N GLU A 771 -21.60 32.51 -3.12
CA GLU A 771 -22.51 32.40 -4.27
C GLU A 771 -23.90 31.78 -3.97
N ALA A 772 -24.44 32.08 -2.77
CA ALA A 772 -25.62 31.45 -2.16
C ALA A 772 -26.98 31.53 -2.91
N THR A 773 -27.07 32.19 -4.07
CA THR A 773 -28.27 32.15 -4.95
C THR A 773 -27.96 31.74 -6.39
N SER A 774 -26.74 31.30 -6.70
CA SER A 774 -26.29 30.99 -8.07
C SER A 774 -27.20 30.01 -8.81
N SER A 775 -27.73 29.01 -8.11
CA SER A 775 -28.50 27.89 -8.67
C SER A 775 -30.01 27.98 -8.39
N VAL A 776 -30.54 29.18 -8.15
CA VAL A 776 -31.96 29.39 -7.80
C VAL A 776 -32.71 30.17 -8.89
N ASP A 777 -33.96 29.74 -9.17
CA ASP A 777 -34.93 30.42 -10.03
C ASP A 777 -35.47 31.72 -9.42
N THR A 778 -35.74 32.73 -10.25
CA THR A 778 -36.09 34.10 -9.82
C THR A 778 -37.22 34.17 -8.80
N ASP A 779 -38.33 33.44 -9.02
CA ASP A 779 -39.51 33.46 -8.15
C ASP A 779 -39.25 32.86 -6.75
N THR A 780 -38.21 32.03 -6.64
CA THR A 780 -37.76 31.47 -5.36
C THR A 780 -36.60 32.28 -4.78
N GLU A 781 -35.78 32.94 -5.61
CA GLU A 781 -34.71 33.84 -5.16
C GLU A 781 -35.28 34.96 -4.28
N GLN A 782 -36.43 35.57 -4.61
CA GLN A 782 -37.05 36.58 -3.73
C GLN A 782 -37.37 36.03 -2.33
N LYS A 783 -37.98 34.84 -2.23
CA LYS A 783 -38.33 34.22 -0.95
C LYS A 783 -37.09 33.82 -0.15
N ILE A 784 -36.02 33.40 -0.84
CA ILE A 784 -34.72 33.17 -0.22
C ILE A 784 -34.07 34.48 0.25
N GLN A 785 -34.19 35.57 -0.49
CA GLN A 785 -33.67 36.89 -0.07
C GLN A 785 -34.35 37.39 1.20
N GLU A 786 -35.66 37.16 1.38
CA GLU A 786 -36.37 37.44 2.64
C GLU A 786 -35.78 36.62 3.82
N GLY A 787 -35.55 35.31 3.62
CA GLY A 787 -34.92 34.43 4.61
C GLY A 787 -33.44 34.75 4.90
N LEU A 788 -32.67 35.12 3.89
CA LEU A 788 -31.28 35.56 4.02
C LEU A 788 -31.19 36.93 4.71
N SER A 789 -32.08 37.87 4.39
CA SER A 789 -32.17 39.16 5.10
C SER A 789 -32.44 38.96 6.59
N ALA A 790 -33.37 38.05 6.94
CA ALA A 790 -33.61 37.66 8.34
C ALA A 790 -32.41 36.95 9.01
N LEU A 791 -31.59 36.21 8.25
CA LEU A 791 -30.33 35.61 8.75
C LEU A 791 -29.23 36.66 8.99
N CYS A 792 -29.12 37.66 8.12
CA CYS A 792 -28.07 38.67 8.15
C CYS A 792 -28.41 39.85 9.09
N SER A 793 -29.69 40.06 9.41
CA SER A 793 -30.16 41.17 10.25
C SER A 793 -29.47 41.21 11.61
N GLY A 794 -28.75 42.30 11.88
CA GLY A 794 -27.98 42.51 13.11
C GLY A 794 -26.68 41.71 13.21
N ARG A 795 -26.17 41.13 12.11
CA ARG A 795 -25.00 40.24 12.09
C ARG A 795 -23.97 40.65 11.05
N THR A 796 -22.69 40.50 11.37
CA THR A 796 -21.62 40.80 10.41
C THR A 796 -21.64 39.76 9.29
N THR A 797 -21.90 40.22 8.07
CA THR A 797 -22.21 39.34 6.93
C THR A 797 -21.21 39.56 5.80
N PHE A 798 -20.69 38.48 5.23
CA PHE A 798 -19.76 38.48 4.11
C PHE A 798 -20.37 37.74 2.91
N ILE A 799 -20.50 38.43 1.78
CA ILE A 799 -21.13 37.92 0.57
C ILE A 799 -20.10 37.88 -0.57
N VAL A 800 -19.72 36.69 -1.02
CA VAL A 800 -19.09 36.50 -2.34
C VAL A 800 -20.22 36.19 -3.32
N ALA A 801 -20.38 37.00 -4.37
CA ALA A 801 -21.48 36.83 -5.31
C ALA A 801 -21.07 37.06 -6.78
N HIS A 802 -21.64 36.23 -7.65
CA HIS A 802 -21.61 36.38 -9.11
C HIS A 802 -22.92 36.98 -9.66
N ARG A 803 -24.00 37.06 -8.86
CA ARG A 803 -25.20 37.86 -9.15
C ARG A 803 -25.04 39.21 -8.45
N LEU A 804 -24.84 40.30 -9.20
CA LEU A 804 -24.65 41.64 -8.60
C LEU A 804 -25.94 42.22 -8.00
N SER A 805 -27.11 41.66 -8.28
CA SER A 805 -28.37 41.96 -7.57
C SER A 805 -28.27 41.70 -6.07
N THR A 806 -27.61 40.61 -5.67
CA THR A 806 -27.31 40.25 -4.27
C THR A 806 -26.33 41.24 -3.60
N VAL A 807 -25.62 42.04 -4.41
CA VAL A 807 -24.54 42.95 -3.97
C VAL A 807 -25.03 44.39 -3.81
N MET A 808 -26.10 44.80 -4.50
CA MET A 808 -26.63 46.17 -4.43
C MET A 808 -26.98 46.60 -2.99
N ASN A 809 -27.43 45.65 -2.17
CA ASN A 809 -27.93 45.88 -0.81
C ASN A 809 -26.83 45.76 0.27
N ALA A 810 -25.55 45.68 -0.11
CA ALA A 810 -24.44 45.62 0.85
C ALA A 810 -23.99 47.03 1.28
N ASP A 811 -23.77 47.22 2.58
CA ASP A 811 -23.30 48.49 3.18
C ASP A 811 -21.94 48.91 2.60
N THR A 812 -21.10 47.94 2.22
CA THR A 812 -19.83 48.20 1.52
C THR A 812 -19.49 47.04 0.59
N ILE A 813 -19.08 47.39 -0.63
CA ILE A 813 -18.64 46.47 -1.67
C ILE A 813 -17.12 46.66 -1.85
N PHE A 814 -16.38 45.56 -1.90
CA PHE A 814 -14.95 45.53 -2.20
C PHE A 814 -14.70 44.81 -3.53
N VAL A 815 -14.07 45.50 -4.47
CA VAL A 815 -13.68 44.93 -5.77
C VAL A 815 -12.30 44.31 -5.66
N VAL A 816 -12.23 42.98 -5.70
CA VAL A 816 -10.98 42.21 -5.64
C VAL A 816 -10.46 41.95 -7.05
N ALA A 817 -9.22 42.34 -7.33
CA ALA A 817 -8.55 42.09 -8.60
C ALA A 817 -7.08 41.73 -8.38
N ASN A 818 -6.59 40.69 -9.07
CA ASN A 818 -5.19 40.23 -9.01
C ASN A 818 -4.65 39.91 -7.59
N GLY A 819 -5.54 39.64 -6.63
CA GLY A 819 -5.24 39.39 -5.21
C GLY A 819 -5.25 40.64 -4.32
N GLU A 820 -5.62 41.80 -4.85
CA GLU A 820 -5.58 43.11 -4.19
C GLU A 820 -6.99 43.75 -4.18
N ILE A 821 -7.24 44.67 -3.24
CA ILE A 821 -8.48 45.47 -3.21
C ILE A 821 -8.30 46.67 -4.14
N ALA A 822 -9.00 46.67 -5.28
CA ALA A 822 -8.88 47.71 -6.29
C ALA A 822 -9.78 48.92 -6.01
N GLU A 823 -11.02 48.69 -5.60
CA GLU A 823 -12.05 49.71 -5.38
C GLU A 823 -12.91 49.33 -4.16
N HIS A 824 -13.44 50.34 -3.45
CA HIS A 824 -14.47 50.14 -2.44
C HIS A 824 -15.44 51.34 -2.35
N GLY A 825 -16.60 51.09 -1.75
CA GLY A 825 -17.71 52.03 -1.57
C GLY A 825 -19.05 51.31 -1.52
N ASN A 826 -20.15 52.06 -1.51
CA ASN A 826 -21.49 51.49 -1.78
C ASN A 826 -21.74 51.35 -3.29
N HIS A 827 -22.90 50.80 -3.66
CA HIS A 827 -23.28 50.56 -5.06
C HIS A 827 -23.30 51.85 -5.92
N GLU A 828 -23.92 52.92 -5.42
CA GLU A 828 -24.09 54.18 -6.14
C GLU A 828 -22.74 54.88 -6.36
N GLU A 829 -21.90 54.93 -5.32
CA GLU A 829 -20.55 55.46 -5.39
C GLU A 829 -19.68 54.73 -6.42
N LEU A 830 -19.74 53.40 -6.46
CA LEU A 830 -18.90 52.58 -7.34
C LEU A 830 -19.33 52.66 -8.80
N ILE A 831 -20.63 52.86 -9.07
CA ILE A 831 -21.12 53.21 -10.41
C ILE A 831 -20.68 54.63 -10.78
N ALA A 832 -20.82 55.62 -9.89
CA ALA A 832 -20.43 57.01 -10.14
C ALA A 832 -18.90 57.16 -10.38
N LYS A 833 -18.07 56.33 -9.74
CA LYS A 833 -16.62 56.23 -9.99
C LYS A 833 -16.27 55.67 -11.39
N ASN A 834 -17.22 55.04 -12.09
CA ASN A 834 -17.08 54.41 -13.41
C ASN A 834 -15.85 53.47 -13.53
N GLY A 835 -15.55 52.75 -12.44
CA GLY A 835 -14.38 51.86 -12.32
C GLY A 835 -14.65 50.42 -12.78
N LYS A 836 -13.81 49.49 -12.32
CA LYS A 836 -13.97 48.05 -12.53
C LYS A 836 -15.30 47.54 -12.00
N TYR A 837 -15.87 48.14 -10.95
CA TYR A 837 -17.23 47.80 -10.55
C TYR A 837 -18.25 48.07 -11.68
N ALA A 838 -18.21 49.26 -12.29
CA ALA A 838 -19.11 49.62 -13.39
C ALA A 838 -18.86 48.78 -14.65
N GLU A 839 -17.61 48.37 -14.90
CA GLU A 839 -17.25 47.42 -15.97
C GLU A 839 -17.89 46.02 -15.74
N LEU A 840 -17.85 45.51 -14.51
CA LEU A 840 -18.49 44.23 -14.15
C LEU A 840 -20.02 44.33 -14.18
N TRP A 841 -20.57 45.42 -13.67
CA TRP A 841 -22.01 45.71 -13.62
C TRP A 841 -22.63 45.82 -15.02
N SER A 842 -22.04 46.63 -15.90
CA SER A 842 -22.50 46.77 -17.29
C SER A 842 -22.46 45.45 -18.06
N LYS A 843 -21.38 44.67 -17.93
CA LYS A 843 -21.27 43.33 -18.53
C LYS A 843 -22.37 42.36 -18.08
N GLN A 844 -22.89 42.48 -16.85
CA GLN A 844 -24.00 41.65 -16.38
C GLN A 844 -25.38 42.16 -16.84
N ILE A 845 -25.57 43.47 -16.97
CA ILE A 845 -26.85 44.05 -17.46
C ILE A 845 -27.08 43.78 -18.95
N PHE A 846 -26.04 43.89 -19.79
CA PHE A 846 -26.17 43.78 -21.26
C PHE A 846 -26.41 42.34 -21.79
N VAL A 847 -26.73 41.38 -20.92
CA VAL A 847 -27.08 40.00 -21.29
C VAL A 847 -28.59 39.79 -21.51
N LYS A 848 -29.44 40.80 -21.24
CA LYS A 848 -30.82 40.79 -21.78
C LYS A 848 -30.79 40.87 -23.31
N PRO A 849 -31.62 40.08 -24.04
CA PRO A 849 -31.66 40.14 -25.50
C PRO A 849 -32.14 41.52 -25.96
N LYS A 850 -31.56 42.01 -27.07
CA LYS A 850 -32.11 43.19 -27.78
C LYS A 850 -33.41 42.80 -28.46
N ASP A 851 -34.52 43.26 -27.91
CA ASP A 851 -35.77 43.34 -28.67
C ASP A 851 -35.54 44.23 -29.91
N LYS A 852 -36.01 43.77 -31.07
CA LYS A 852 -35.86 44.49 -32.33
C LYS A 852 -36.94 45.56 -32.43
N GLU A 853 -36.59 46.81 -32.13
CA GLU A 853 -37.38 47.95 -32.59
C GLU A 853 -37.47 47.91 -34.13
N ALA A 854 -38.66 47.64 -34.65
CA ALA A 854 -38.95 47.83 -36.06
C ALA A 854 -39.14 49.33 -36.33
N LYS A 855 -38.35 49.89 -37.24
CA LYS A 855 -38.66 51.16 -37.89
C LYS A 855 -38.78 50.92 -39.38
N GLU A 856 -40.02 50.97 -39.86
CA GLU A 856 -40.29 51.31 -41.24
C GLU A 856 -39.86 52.76 -41.45
N ASP A 857 -39.14 53.05 -42.54
CA ASP A 857 -39.65 54.03 -43.51
C ASP A 857 -39.06 53.78 -44.91
N LYS A 858 -39.55 54.50 -45.93
CA LYS A 858 -39.44 54.13 -47.34
C LYS A 858 -38.60 55.09 -48.22
N GLN A 859 -38.31 54.56 -49.42
CA GLN A 859 -38.06 55.24 -50.70
C GLN A 859 -36.65 55.76 -51.08
N ASN A 860 -36.08 55.02 -52.04
CA ASN A 860 -35.57 55.46 -53.36
C ASN A 860 -34.35 56.38 -53.48
N GLY A 861 -33.36 55.89 -54.25
CA GLY A 861 -32.28 56.67 -54.88
C GLY A 861 -31.26 55.75 -55.54
N ASP A 862 -31.28 55.62 -56.87
CA ASP A 862 -30.36 54.76 -57.64
C ASP A 862 -28.92 55.31 -57.73
N VAL A 863 -27.93 54.41 -57.90
CA VAL A 863 -27.11 54.29 -59.14
C VAL A 863 -26.03 53.18 -59.00
N ASN A 864 -26.03 52.27 -59.98
CA ASN A 864 -25.02 51.29 -60.47
C ASN A 864 -23.67 51.05 -59.73
N GLY A 865 -23.25 49.77 -59.64
CA GLY A 865 -21.93 49.34 -59.10
C GLY A 865 -21.33 47.99 -59.56
N ASP A 866 -22.13 47.06 -60.10
CA ASP A 866 -21.75 45.86 -60.90
C ASP A 866 -21.01 44.64 -60.26
N VAL A 867 -21.14 43.49 -60.94
CA VAL A 867 -20.41 42.19 -60.89
C VAL A 867 -20.66 41.16 -59.75
N SER A 868 -21.42 40.10 -60.10
CA SER A 868 -21.39 38.69 -59.61
C SER A 868 -21.80 38.37 -58.15
N GLY A 869 -22.63 37.34 -57.85
CA GLY A 869 -23.32 36.38 -58.72
C GLY A 869 -24.18 35.37 -57.93
N ALA A 870 -25.42 35.13 -58.39
CA ALA A 870 -26.53 34.38 -57.78
C ALA A 870 -26.21 32.97 -57.17
N VAL A 871 -26.82 32.41 -56.10
CA VAL A 871 -28.20 32.54 -55.49
C VAL A 871 -29.26 31.84 -56.40
N PRO A 872 -30.30 31.09 -55.93
CA PRO A 872 -31.05 31.21 -54.68
C PRO A 872 -31.33 29.92 -53.86
N SER A 873 -31.93 30.15 -52.67
CA SER A 873 -32.65 29.16 -51.86
C SER A 873 -34.02 29.74 -51.45
N ALA A 874 -35.10 28.95 -51.59
CA ALA A 874 -36.47 29.20 -51.14
C ALA A 874 -37.36 27.98 -51.54
N ALA A 875 -38.55 27.69 -51.01
CA ALA A 875 -39.28 27.94 -49.74
C ALA A 875 -40.65 27.18 -49.87
N THR A 876 -41.59 27.04 -48.92
CA THR A 876 -41.80 27.47 -47.51
C THR A 876 -42.90 26.55 -46.89
N GLN A 877 -43.04 26.51 -45.55
CA GLN A 877 -44.32 26.23 -44.84
C GLN A 877 -44.92 24.79 -45.02
N THR A 878 -45.92 24.29 -44.27
CA THR A 878 -46.66 24.76 -43.05
C THR A 878 -47.20 23.55 -42.26
N ASP A 879 -47.60 23.81 -41.01
CA ASP A 879 -48.68 23.22 -40.18
C ASP A 879 -49.46 21.96 -40.64
N GLY A 880 -49.95 21.19 -39.66
CA GLY A 880 -51.28 20.56 -39.77
C GLY A 880 -51.38 19.09 -39.37
N SER A 881 -51.80 18.87 -38.12
CA SER A 881 -52.40 17.64 -37.57
C SER A 881 -53.29 16.80 -38.53
N VAL A 882 -53.24 15.46 -38.40
CA VAL A 882 -54.37 14.60 -37.93
C VAL A 882 -53.97 13.10 -37.94
N ASP A 883 -54.67 12.33 -37.12
CA ASP A 883 -54.48 10.92 -36.74
C ASP A 883 -54.65 9.84 -37.85
N VAL A 884 -53.90 8.72 -37.73
CA VAL A 884 -54.38 7.29 -37.62
C VAL A 884 -55.18 6.65 -38.79
N PRO A 885 -54.99 5.34 -39.17
CA PRO A 885 -53.83 4.43 -39.00
C PRO A 885 -53.69 3.27 -40.08
N VAL A 886 -52.92 2.20 -39.75
CA VAL A 886 -53.16 0.74 -40.00
C VAL A 886 -52.76 0.02 -41.33
N ASN A 887 -52.05 -1.12 -41.12
CA ASN A 887 -51.87 -2.36 -41.94
C ASN A 887 -51.35 -2.35 -43.40
N GLY A 888 -50.63 -3.44 -43.79
CA GLY A 888 -50.34 -3.73 -45.22
C GLY A 888 -49.25 -4.77 -45.56
N THR A 889 -49.32 -5.99 -45.03
CA THR A 889 -48.42 -7.17 -45.25
C THR A 889 -48.01 -7.55 -46.70
N ASN A 890 -46.90 -8.32 -46.82
CA ASN A 890 -46.34 -9.03 -48.01
C ASN A 890 -45.52 -8.12 -48.96
N GLY A 891 -44.49 -8.52 -49.72
CA GLY A 891 -43.88 -9.79 -50.19
C GLY A 891 -43.28 -9.50 -51.59
N THR A 892 -42.18 -10.05 -52.14
CA THR A 892 -41.51 -11.36 -52.04
C THR A 892 -40.04 -11.26 -52.58
N LYS A 893 -39.21 -12.31 -52.42
CA LYS A 893 -37.85 -12.50 -53.00
C LYS A 893 -37.88 -12.77 -54.55
N PRO A 894 -36.75 -12.87 -55.31
CA PRO A 894 -35.31 -12.92 -54.99
C PRO A 894 -34.49 -11.78 -55.71
N ALA A 895 -33.23 -11.80 -56.18
CA ALA A 895 -32.19 -12.83 -56.40
C ALA A 895 -30.73 -12.27 -56.59
N GLN A 896 -29.76 -13.20 -56.78
CA GLN A 896 -28.37 -13.03 -57.30
C GLN A 896 -27.27 -12.40 -56.40
N ALA A 897 -26.01 -12.73 -56.75
CA ALA A 897 -24.76 -12.69 -55.95
C ALA A 897 -23.54 -12.61 -56.94
N PRO A 898 -22.21 -12.73 -56.61
CA PRO A 898 -21.60 -13.26 -55.37
C PRO A 898 -20.24 -12.65 -54.89
N ARG A 899 -19.62 -13.31 -53.87
CA ARG A 899 -18.20 -13.25 -53.42
C ARG A 899 -17.75 -11.97 -52.67
N SER A 900 -16.84 -12.03 -51.67
CA SER A 900 -16.32 -13.19 -50.91
C SER A 900 -15.53 -12.77 -49.65
N THR A 901 -15.75 -13.45 -48.51
CA THR A 901 -14.86 -13.47 -47.34
C THR A 901 -14.89 -14.87 -46.66
N PRO A 902 -13.79 -15.30 -45.99
CA PRO A 902 -13.67 -16.67 -45.47
C PRO A 902 -14.34 -16.86 -44.09
N LYS A 903 -14.72 -18.10 -43.78
CA LYS A 903 -15.22 -18.54 -42.46
C LYS A 903 -14.09 -19.06 -41.58
N LEU A 904 -14.26 -18.90 -40.26
CA LEU A 904 -13.77 -19.84 -39.26
C LEU A 904 -14.98 -20.40 -38.49
N THR A 905 -14.90 -21.67 -38.09
CA THR A 905 -16.04 -22.45 -37.57
C THR A 905 -16.09 -22.51 -36.04
N PRO A 906 -17.29 -22.38 -35.43
CA PRO A 906 -17.48 -22.82 -34.04
C PRO A 906 -17.52 -24.36 -33.97
N ILE A 907 -17.03 -24.93 -32.87
CA ILE A 907 -17.09 -26.38 -32.60
C ILE A 907 -18.41 -26.71 -31.89
N SER A 908 -19.09 -27.75 -32.36
CA SER A 908 -20.27 -28.34 -31.73
C SER A 908 -19.90 -29.36 -30.65
N VAL A 909 -20.73 -29.47 -29.61
CA VAL A 909 -20.74 -30.61 -28.67
C VAL A 909 -22.18 -31.08 -28.51
N ASP A 910 -22.39 -32.39 -28.55
CA ASP A 910 -23.70 -33.01 -28.74
C ASP A 910 -24.59 -33.10 -27.50
N LYS A 911 -25.88 -33.39 -27.75
CA LYS A 911 -26.84 -33.83 -26.73
C LYS A 911 -26.92 -35.35 -26.66
N ALA A 912 -26.93 -35.90 -25.44
CA ALA A 912 -27.49 -37.22 -25.13
C ALA A 912 -28.34 -37.12 -23.84
N ASN A 913 -29.40 -37.93 -23.73
CA ASN A 913 -30.44 -37.81 -22.69
C ASN A 913 -30.17 -38.68 -21.45
N GLY A 914 -30.71 -38.30 -20.27
CA GLY A 914 -30.46 -39.08 -19.05
C GLY A 914 -31.29 -38.90 -17.77
N LYS A 915 -32.52 -38.32 -17.77
CA LYS A 915 -33.46 -38.19 -16.61
C LYS A 915 -33.00 -37.38 -15.37
N VAL A 916 -33.92 -36.59 -14.81
CA VAL A 916 -34.52 -36.77 -13.45
C VAL A 916 -35.53 -35.64 -13.16
N VAL A 917 -36.75 -36.04 -12.79
CA VAL A 917 -37.82 -35.44 -11.91
C VAL A 917 -38.06 -33.91 -11.85
N SER A 918 -39.30 -33.53 -11.53
CA SER A 918 -39.91 -32.18 -11.62
C SER A 918 -40.30 -31.56 -10.27
N THR A 919 -40.90 -30.35 -10.32
CA THR A 919 -41.62 -29.58 -9.25
C THR A 919 -40.76 -28.69 -8.31
N PRO A 920 -41.34 -27.66 -7.63
CA PRO A 920 -42.32 -26.65 -8.12
C PRO A 920 -42.01 -25.19 -7.67
N ASN A 921 -42.98 -24.28 -7.92
CA ASN A 921 -42.91 -22.83 -7.65
C ASN A 921 -42.96 -22.41 -6.16
N GLY A 922 -42.10 -21.44 -5.78
CA GLY A 922 -42.49 -20.05 -5.45
C GLY A 922 -43.14 -19.67 -4.10
N HIS A 923 -42.52 -18.70 -3.42
CA HIS A 923 -43.14 -17.68 -2.52
C HIS A 923 -42.51 -16.31 -2.88
N LYS A 924 -43.14 -15.13 -2.95
CA LYS A 924 -44.21 -14.39 -2.20
C LYS A 924 -43.74 -13.58 -0.98
N LYS A 925 -44.33 -12.39 -0.83
CA LYS A 925 -44.02 -11.34 0.17
C LYS A 925 -44.69 -11.58 1.53
N GLU A 926 -43.96 -11.29 2.59
CA GLU A 926 -44.40 -10.77 3.89
C GLU A 926 -43.39 -9.64 4.23
N VAL A 927 -43.71 -8.44 4.74
CA VAL A 927 -44.75 -7.90 5.64
C VAL A 927 -44.43 -8.14 7.12
N ASP A 928 -44.13 -7.04 7.80
CA ASP A 928 -43.82 -6.90 9.24
C ASP A 928 -45.06 -7.15 10.12
N PRO A 929 -44.86 -7.76 11.30
CA PRO A 929 -45.49 -7.19 12.50
C PRO A 929 -44.55 -7.12 13.70
N SER A 930 -44.64 -5.99 14.41
CA SER A 930 -44.02 -5.79 15.72
C SER A 930 -44.68 -6.60 16.84
N ASN A 931 -43.88 -6.84 17.90
CA ASN A 931 -44.22 -6.80 19.34
C ASN A 931 -43.87 -8.07 20.18
N ASN A 932 -43.68 -7.84 21.48
CA ASN A 932 -43.49 -8.76 22.61
C ASN A 932 -42.14 -9.49 22.81
N GLN A 933 -41.34 -8.91 23.73
CA GLN A 933 -40.89 -9.51 24.99
C GLN A 933 -40.22 -10.91 24.99
N ALA A 934 -38.89 -10.91 25.13
CA ALA A 934 -38.15 -11.64 26.18
C ALA A 934 -36.76 -11.01 26.37
#